data_AF-A0A484MWU7-F1
#
_entry.id   AF-A0A484MWU7-F1
#
_cell.length_a   1.000
_cell.length_b   1.000
_cell.length_c   1.000
_cell.angle_alpha   90.00
_cell.angle_beta   90.00
_cell.angle_gamma   90.00
#
_symmetry.space_group_name_H-M   'P 1'
#
loop_
_entity.id
_entity.type
_entity.pdbx_description
1 polymer ?
#
loop_
_entity_poly.entity_id
_entity_poly.type
_entity_poly.pdbx_seq_one_letter_code
_entity_poly.pdbx_strand_id
1 'polypeptide(L)'
;MYFSSFDGVMEAIRISCAGFPTRKPFDEFVNRFRILVPEIMTDSNNEIAVCKSILEKAGLKGYQIGKTKVFLRAGQMADLDAHRNEVLGRSACTIQKNVRTYYTRKSFIMLQGSAIGIQAVCRGQLARSLYERKRKEAASLTIQKYGRMHLSRTAYILLWNSAVSIQTVLRQRAARNELKYRKETKAAILIQRHGRGHFAHLHYRMVVKAAIATQCACRVTLARRELYALKMAAKEADALQKQVEELTQQLQVEKRMRVEMEECKTHEISKLQSALEKMQFQLEESKKMNMQEQRIENIDEKVLVAKEVKVDNRDDHEMINKLTAENVKLKALVTSLESEIDETNKLSEERLKQVMEAESKVIELKTDMQRINEKLSDMETEVHILRQEALLNPGSKRTSEHLTVSHELSENGLQESETLSPNEHGAESDKQLSRTQNERQRENVDTIIKCVSGDLGFSKGKPVAAFTIYKCLLHWKSFEAEKTNVFDRLIQMIGTAIEDETDNNHIAYWLSNTSMLLFLLQKTLKASASSQPQTSQPTSFFGRMFRSSFTSSSLSIRGLDGIQLVEAKYPALLFKQQLTAYVEKIYGILRDNMKRDLSQLLTSCIQVPQTENENSTISPWQSIIGSLNGLLTALKGNYVFPFLIQNIFAQIFSHMNVQLFNNLLCKEGCCNKRVCGLLLG
;
A
#
# COMPACT_ATOMS: atom_id res chain seq x y z
N MET A 1 82.22 64.29 -60.79
CA MET A 1 82.78 63.26 -61.69
C MET A 1 82.20 61.85 -61.46
N TYR A 2 80.97 61.70 -60.92
CA TYR A 2 80.40 60.39 -60.57
C TYR A 2 79.19 59.94 -61.44
N PHE A 3 78.48 60.86 -62.10
CA PHE A 3 77.34 60.51 -62.96
C PHE A 3 77.75 59.79 -64.26
N SER A 4 78.88 60.17 -64.86
CA SER A 4 79.40 59.61 -66.11
C SER A 4 79.69 58.10 -66.03
N SER A 5 80.02 57.58 -64.84
CA SER A 5 80.32 56.16 -64.65
C SER A 5 79.06 55.28 -64.60
N PHE A 6 77.94 55.82 -64.10
CA PHE A 6 76.66 55.09 -64.08
C PHE A 6 76.07 54.96 -65.49
N ASP A 7 76.16 56.01 -66.29
CA ASP A 7 75.60 56.04 -67.65
C ASP A 7 76.30 55.00 -68.56
N GLY A 8 77.64 54.93 -68.51
CA GLY A 8 78.42 53.91 -69.22
C GLY A 8 78.12 52.47 -68.79
N VAL A 9 77.85 52.22 -67.50
CA VAL A 9 77.43 50.90 -67.01
C VAL A 9 76.02 50.55 -67.49
N MET A 10 75.08 51.51 -67.46
CA MET A 10 73.72 51.30 -67.97
C MET A 10 73.70 51.09 -69.48
N GLU A 11 74.57 51.75 -70.25
CA GLU A 11 74.75 51.50 -71.68
C GLU A 11 75.33 50.10 -71.95
N ALA A 12 76.37 49.69 -71.21
CA ALA A 12 76.93 48.34 -71.33
C ALA A 12 75.89 47.24 -71.01
N ILE A 13 75.04 47.46 -70.00
CA ILE A 13 73.90 46.56 -69.69
C ILE A 13 72.89 46.57 -70.84
N ARG A 14 72.54 47.74 -71.40
CA ARG A 14 71.59 47.89 -72.51
C ARG A 14 72.06 47.13 -73.76
N ILE A 15 73.33 47.30 -74.14
CA ILE A 15 73.98 46.60 -75.26
C ILE A 15 74.01 45.08 -75.01
N SER A 16 74.35 44.65 -73.78
CA SER A 16 74.35 43.22 -73.41
C SER A 16 72.95 42.60 -73.50
N CYS A 17 71.92 43.31 -73.06
CA CYS A 17 70.52 42.88 -73.11
C CYS A 17 69.92 42.87 -74.52
N ALA A 18 70.42 43.70 -75.45
CA ALA A 18 70.00 43.67 -76.86
C ALA A 18 70.45 42.39 -77.60
N GLY A 19 71.56 41.80 -77.15
CA GLY A 19 72.09 40.52 -77.63
C GLY A 19 71.57 39.31 -76.84
N PHE A 20 72.50 38.42 -76.46
CA PHE A 20 72.23 37.21 -75.69
C PHE A 20 72.94 37.28 -74.33
N PRO A 21 72.30 37.88 -73.30
CA PRO A 21 72.88 37.97 -71.95
C PRO A 21 72.87 36.62 -71.22
N THR A 22 71.88 35.75 -71.51
CA THR A 22 71.79 34.42 -70.88
C THR A 22 72.37 33.35 -71.80
N ARG A 23 73.33 32.57 -71.29
CA ARG A 23 74.07 31.54 -72.05
C ARG A 23 74.23 30.30 -71.18
N LYS A 24 73.63 29.17 -71.56
CA LYS A 24 73.59 27.94 -70.74
C LYS A 24 74.05 26.71 -71.51
N PRO A 25 74.86 25.82 -70.92
CA PRO A 25 75.22 24.57 -71.56
C PRO A 25 73.99 23.64 -71.66
N PHE A 26 74.04 22.71 -72.59
CA PHE A 26 72.88 21.88 -72.93
C PHE A 26 72.47 20.96 -71.78
N ASP A 27 73.44 20.36 -71.08
CA ASP A 27 73.22 19.53 -69.89
C ASP A 27 72.44 20.26 -68.78
N GLU A 28 72.86 21.47 -68.39
CA GLU A 28 72.19 22.26 -67.35
C GLU A 28 70.77 22.67 -67.81
N PHE A 29 70.62 23.03 -69.09
CA PHE A 29 69.35 23.46 -69.66
C PHE A 29 68.33 22.30 -69.74
N VAL A 30 68.75 21.14 -70.27
CA VAL A 30 67.89 19.94 -70.38
C VAL A 30 67.55 19.42 -68.98
N ASN A 31 68.50 19.30 -68.07
CA ASN A 31 68.22 18.81 -66.70
C ASN A 31 67.22 19.72 -65.95
N ARG A 32 67.29 21.04 -66.16
CA ARG A 32 66.34 22.00 -65.57
C ARG A 32 64.95 21.91 -66.19
N PHE A 33 64.84 21.84 -67.52
CA PHE A 33 63.60 22.06 -68.27
C PHE A 33 62.96 20.83 -68.92
N ARG A 34 63.57 19.64 -68.84
CA ARG A 34 63.03 18.37 -69.40
C ARG A 34 61.55 18.09 -69.07
N ILE A 35 61.07 18.54 -67.91
CA ILE A 35 59.67 18.37 -67.47
C ILE A 35 58.65 19.10 -68.38
N LEU A 36 59.08 20.06 -69.21
CA LEU A 36 58.23 20.70 -70.21
C LEU A 36 57.96 19.80 -71.44
N VAL A 37 58.87 18.86 -71.74
CA VAL A 37 58.80 17.98 -72.91
C VAL A 37 59.01 16.51 -72.51
N PRO A 38 58.06 15.90 -71.77
CA PRO A 38 58.17 14.49 -71.39
C PRO A 38 58.11 13.52 -72.58
N GLU A 39 57.52 13.94 -73.71
CA GLU A 39 57.28 13.10 -74.90
C GLU A 39 58.54 12.66 -75.67
N ILE A 40 59.68 13.36 -75.54
CA ILE A 40 60.90 13.14 -76.35
C ILE A 40 62.00 12.40 -75.55
N MET A 41 61.72 12.04 -74.30
CA MET A 41 62.70 11.58 -73.31
C MET A 41 63.17 10.12 -73.47
N THR A 42 62.72 9.39 -74.48
CA THR A 42 63.03 7.96 -74.65
C THR A 42 64.21 7.67 -75.59
N ASP A 43 64.31 8.36 -76.74
CA ASP A 43 65.10 7.87 -77.90
C ASP A 43 66.10 8.87 -78.51
N SER A 44 66.45 9.98 -77.85
CA SER A 44 67.30 11.01 -78.44
C SER A 44 68.57 11.37 -77.64
N ASN A 45 69.71 10.80 -78.04
CA ASN A 45 71.06 11.20 -77.61
C ASN A 45 71.49 12.61 -78.10
N ASN A 46 70.60 13.34 -78.78
CA ASN A 46 70.88 14.63 -79.40
C ASN A 46 70.38 15.77 -78.51
N GLU A 47 71.19 16.21 -77.54
CA GLU A 47 70.85 17.30 -76.61
C GLU A 47 70.35 18.56 -77.33
N ILE A 48 70.94 18.88 -78.49
CA ILE A 48 70.54 19.98 -79.39
C ILE A 48 69.07 19.90 -79.80
N ALA A 49 68.56 18.69 -80.10
CA ALA A 49 67.16 18.48 -80.50
C ALA A 49 66.22 18.62 -79.29
N VAL A 50 66.62 18.12 -78.12
CA VAL A 50 65.87 18.27 -76.86
C VAL A 50 65.80 19.75 -76.45
N CYS A 51 66.92 20.47 -76.49
CA CYS A 51 66.96 21.93 -76.27
C CYS A 51 66.05 22.68 -77.23
N LYS A 52 66.10 22.37 -78.54
CA LYS A 52 65.25 23.00 -79.54
C LYS A 52 63.77 22.76 -79.25
N SER A 53 63.36 21.52 -78.97
CA SER A 53 61.96 21.19 -78.68
C SER A 53 61.44 21.84 -77.39
N ILE A 54 62.26 21.94 -76.34
CA ILE A 54 61.92 22.69 -75.12
C ILE A 54 61.58 24.16 -75.44
N LEU A 55 62.38 24.80 -76.30
CA LEU A 55 62.20 26.20 -76.69
C LEU A 55 60.99 26.40 -77.62
N GLU A 56 60.75 25.46 -78.54
CA GLU A 56 59.59 25.47 -79.44
C GLU A 56 58.28 25.22 -78.69
N LYS A 57 58.25 24.25 -77.76
CA LYS A 57 57.06 23.95 -76.93
C LYS A 57 56.77 25.03 -75.89
N ALA A 58 57.78 25.81 -75.49
CA ALA A 58 57.62 27.04 -74.71
C ALA A 58 57.27 28.27 -75.56
N GLY A 59 57.13 28.14 -76.89
CA GLY A 59 56.74 29.22 -77.80
C GLY A 59 57.77 30.36 -77.96
N LEU A 60 58.99 30.19 -77.47
CA LEU A 60 60.01 31.25 -77.46
C LEU A 60 60.53 31.57 -78.86
N LYS A 61 60.76 32.85 -79.13
CA LYS A 61 61.24 33.36 -80.42
C LYS A 61 62.56 34.11 -80.27
N GLY A 62 63.39 34.10 -81.32
CA GLY A 62 64.63 34.87 -81.36
C GLY A 62 65.73 34.41 -80.39
N TYR A 63 65.67 33.15 -79.92
CA TYR A 63 66.78 32.44 -79.28
C TYR A 63 67.82 31.98 -80.31
N GLN A 64 68.99 31.51 -79.87
CA GLN A 64 69.97 30.81 -80.71
C GLN A 64 70.52 29.56 -80.03
N ILE A 65 70.94 28.58 -80.83
CA ILE A 65 71.57 27.33 -80.38
C ILE A 65 72.98 27.28 -81.00
N GLY A 66 74.01 27.25 -80.15
CA GLY A 66 75.40 27.13 -80.58
C GLY A 66 75.89 25.68 -80.67
N LYS A 67 77.21 25.47 -80.66
CA LYS A 67 77.80 24.12 -80.65
C LYS A 67 77.70 23.40 -79.30
N THR A 68 77.60 24.14 -78.19
CA THR A 68 77.64 23.61 -76.81
C THR A 68 76.72 24.32 -75.82
N LYS A 69 76.00 25.37 -76.25
CA LYS A 69 75.19 26.25 -75.38
C LYS A 69 73.94 26.77 -76.08
N VAL A 70 72.86 26.93 -75.31
CA VAL A 70 71.67 27.74 -75.66
C VAL A 70 71.96 29.20 -75.33
N PHE A 71 71.55 30.10 -76.23
CA PHE A 71 71.66 31.54 -76.11
C PHE A 71 70.25 32.16 -76.08
N LEU A 72 69.94 32.86 -74.98
CA LEU A 72 68.63 33.44 -74.70
C LEU A 72 68.71 34.95 -74.50
N ARG A 73 67.67 35.65 -74.92
CA ARG A 73 67.48 37.08 -74.69
C ARG A 73 67.10 37.33 -73.22
N ALA A 74 67.06 38.59 -72.81
CA ALA A 74 66.51 38.98 -71.51
C ALA A 74 65.06 38.48 -71.36
N GLY A 75 64.62 38.19 -70.12
CA GLY A 75 63.30 37.63 -69.81
C GLY A 75 63.18 36.11 -70.02
N GLN A 76 63.64 35.58 -71.16
CA GLN A 76 63.32 34.22 -71.64
C GLN A 76 63.65 33.06 -70.69
N MET A 77 64.64 33.21 -69.80
CA MET A 77 64.92 32.21 -68.75
C MET A 77 63.83 32.18 -67.67
N ALA A 78 63.34 33.35 -67.27
CA ALA A 78 62.24 33.47 -66.31
C ALA A 78 60.92 32.97 -66.90
N ASP A 79 60.69 33.18 -68.21
CA ASP A 79 59.53 32.63 -68.92
C ASP A 79 59.52 31.09 -68.88
N LEU A 80 60.68 30.45 -69.11
CA LEU A 80 60.83 28.99 -69.00
C LEU A 80 60.66 28.48 -67.56
N ASP A 81 61.20 29.20 -66.57
CA ASP A 81 60.99 28.86 -65.15
C ASP A 81 59.52 29.03 -64.74
N ALA A 82 58.80 30.02 -65.28
CA ALA A 82 57.36 30.19 -65.05
C ALA A 82 56.55 29.02 -65.59
N HIS A 83 56.77 28.61 -66.85
CA HIS A 83 56.13 27.41 -67.43
C HIS A 83 56.48 26.15 -66.63
N ARG A 84 57.74 25.99 -66.21
CA ARG A 84 58.21 24.86 -65.40
C ARG A 84 57.50 24.79 -64.05
N ASN A 85 57.35 25.93 -63.39
CA ASN A 85 56.65 26.04 -62.11
C ASN A 85 55.14 25.83 -62.27
N GLU A 86 54.54 26.21 -63.40
CA GLU A 86 53.14 25.92 -63.68
C GLU A 86 52.89 24.41 -63.87
N VAL A 87 53.73 23.71 -64.65
CA VAL A 87 53.63 22.25 -64.83
C VAL A 87 53.78 21.53 -63.48
N LEU A 88 54.79 21.89 -62.69
CA LEU A 88 54.97 21.38 -61.32
C LEU A 88 53.75 21.66 -60.42
N GLY A 89 53.18 22.86 -60.52
CA GLY A 89 51.96 23.25 -59.80
C GLY A 89 50.76 22.40 -60.17
N ARG A 90 50.49 22.22 -61.48
CA ARG A 90 49.41 21.35 -61.99
C ARG A 90 49.59 19.89 -61.53
N SER A 91 50.81 19.36 -61.54
CA SER A 91 51.13 18.02 -61.01
C SER A 91 50.88 17.94 -59.50
N ALA A 92 51.36 18.92 -58.72
CA ALA A 92 51.16 18.96 -57.28
C ALA A 92 49.67 19.07 -56.90
N CYS A 93 48.90 19.92 -57.58
CA CYS A 93 47.45 20.03 -57.44
C CYS A 93 46.73 18.71 -57.75
N THR A 94 47.19 17.93 -58.74
CA THR A 94 46.62 16.62 -59.09
C THR A 94 46.86 15.59 -57.98
N ILE A 95 48.07 15.52 -57.43
CA ILE A 95 48.41 14.66 -56.29
C ILE A 95 47.59 15.08 -55.05
N GLN A 96 47.59 16.38 -54.72
CA GLN A 96 46.83 16.92 -53.58
C GLN A 96 45.33 16.67 -53.70
N LYS A 97 44.74 16.81 -54.91
CA LYS A 97 43.33 16.47 -55.19
C LYS A 97 43.05 15.01 -54.82
N ASN A 98 43.82 14.08 -55.37
CA ASN A 98 43.61 12.65 -55.15
C ASN A 98 43.78 12.26 -53.67
N VAL A 99 44.80 12.81 -52.99
CA VAL A 99 45.03 12.58 -51.56
C VAL A 99 43.88 13.15 -50.71
N ARG A 100 43.41 14.38 -50.98
CA ARG A 100 42.24 14.98 -50.29
C ARG A 100 40.98 14.15 -50.51
N THR A 101 40.69 13.73 -51.75
CA THR A 101 39.55 12.86 -52.07
C THR A 101 39.63 11.52 -51.34
N TYR A 102 40.81 10.91 -51.23
CA TYR A 102 41.00 9.67 -50.48
C TYR A 102 40.70 9.84 -48.97
N TYR A 103 41.25 10.87 -48.33
CA TYR A 103 40.96 11.15 -46.91
C TYR A 103 39.48 11.43 -46.66
N THR A 104 38.83 12.26 -47.49
CA THR A 104 37.40 12.54 -47.38
C THR A 104 36.55 11.29 -47.57
N ARG A 105 36.87 10.44 -48.57
CA ARG A 105 36.16 9.17 -48.80
C ARG A 105 36.33 8.20 -47.61
N LYS A 106 37.55 8.07 -47.07
CA LYS A 106 37.81 7.23 -45.89
C LYS A 106 37.02 7.72 -44.67
N SER A 107 37.02 9.04 -44.41
CA SER A 107 36.25 9.67 -43.33
C SER A 107 34.74 9.41 -43.48
N PHE A 108 34.19 9.63 -44.69
CA PHE A 108 32.78 9.38 -44.98
C PHE A 108 32.37 7.92 -44.72
N ILE A 109 33.17 6.94 -45.15
CA ILE A 109 32.86 5.51 -44.94
C ILE A 109 32.84 5.16 -43.45
N MET A 110 33.80 5.67 -42.66
CA MET A 110 33.83 5.46 -41.19
C MET A 110 32.63 6.11 -40.50
N LEU A 111 32.25 7.32 -40.91
CA LEU A 111 31.06 8.02 -40.40
C LEU A 111 29.76 7.28 -40.78
N GLN A 112 29.64 6.79 -42.01
CA GLN A 112 28.49 6.02 -42.48
C GLN A 112 28.33 4.71 -41.70
N GLY A 113 29.43 3.96 -41.50
CA GLY A 113 29.41 2.74 -40.68
C GLY A 113 28.98 3.02 -39.23
N SER A 114 29.50 4.09 -38.63
CA SER A 114 29.12 4.54 -37.29
C SER A 114 27.63 4.90 -37.21
N ALA A 115 27.11 5.65 -38.19
CA ALA A 115 25.71 6.04 -38.26
C ALA A 115 24.77 4.83 -38.44
N ILE A 116 25.14 3.85 -39.29
CA ILE A 116 24.39 2.60 -39.46
C ILE A 116 24.37 1.80 -38.14
N GLY A 117 25.49 1.70 -37.43
CA GLY A 117 25.56 1.06 -36.12
C GLY A 117 24.63 1.69 -35.08
N ILE A 118 24.65 3.03 -34.96
CA ILE A 118 23.73 3.76 -34.07
C ILE A 118 22.27 3.52 -34.48
N GLN A 119 21.93 3.63 -35.77
CA GLN A 119 20.57 3.37 -36.24
C GLN A 119 20.09 1.93 -35.95
N ALA A 120 20.97 0.93 -36.08
CA ALA A 120 20.65 -0.46 -35.76
C ALA A 120 20.34 -0.64 -34.26
N VAL A 121 21.14 -0.03 -33.37
CA VAL A 121 20.89 -0.02 -31.92
C VAL A 121 19.57 0.68 -31.59
N CYS A 122 19.27 1.82 -32.21
CA CYS A 122 18.01 2.55 -32.01
C CYS A 122 16.78 1.72 -32.47
N ARG A 123 16.83 1.11 -33.67
CA ARG A 123 15.76 0.23 -34.19
C ARG A 123 15.54 -0.97 -33.26
N GLY A 124 16.63 -1.62 -32.83
CA GLY A 124 16.57 -2.74 -31.88
C GLY A 124 15.99 -2.33 -30.52
N GLN A 125 16.33 -1.16 -30.01
CA GLN A 125 15.82 -0.68 -28.73
C GLN A 125 14.33 -0.29 -28.79
N LEU A 126 13.87 0.28 -29.90
CA LEU A 126 12.44 0.52 -30.16
C LEU A 126 11.66 -0.82 -30.15
N ALA A 127 12.16 -1.83 -30.86
CA ALA A 127 11.54 -3.17 -30.90
C ALA A 127 11.45 -3.81 -29.51
N ARG A 128 12.54 -3.74 -28.71
CA ARG A 128 12.54 -4.22 -27.31
C ARG A 128 11.51 -3.46 -26.46
N SER A 129 11.44 -2.14 -26.57
CA SER A 129 10.49 -1.33 -25.78
C SER A 129 9.03 -1.61 -26.15
N LEU A 130 8.73 -1.87 -27.42
CA LEU A 130 7.41 -2.30 -27.88
C LEU A 130 7.05 -3.71 -27.37
N TYR A 131 8.01 -4.64 -27.35
CA TYR A 131 7.82 -5.98 -26.78
C TYR A 131 7.63 -5.94 -25.26
N GLU A 132 8.42 -5.14 -24.53
CA GLU A 132 8.26 -4.92 -23.09
C GLU A 132 6.86 -4.38 -22.75
N ARG A 133 6.33 -3.47 -23.57
CA ARG A 133 4.96 -2.96 -23.43
C ARG A 133 3.92 -4.08 -23.65
N LYS A 134 3.96 -4.79 -24.78
CA LYS A 134 3.04 -5.91 -25.07
C LYS A 134 3.07 -6.99 -23.97
N ARG A 135 4.26 -7.30 -23.44
CA ARG A 135 4.44 -8.26 -22.33
C ARG A 135 3.78 -7.78 -21.03
N LYS A 136 3.89 -6.49 -20.70
CA LYS A 136 3.23 -5.88 -19.53
C LYS A 136 1.70 -5.85 -19.70
N GLU A 137 1.21 -5.52 -20.90
CA GLU A 137 -0.22 -5.54 -21.23
C GLU A 137 -0.82 -6.94 -21.07
N ALA A 138 -0.18 -7.97 -21.64
CA ALA A 138 -0.60 -9.36 -21.50
C ALA A 138 -0.55 -9.87 -20.04
N ALA A 139 0.47 -9.48 -19.27
CA ALA A 139 0.57 -9.81 -17.85
C ALA A 139 -0.56 -9.14 -17.02
N SER A 140 -0.84 -7.86 -17.28
CA SER A 140 -1.94 -7.12 -16.63
C SER A 140 -3.30 -7.75 -16.93
N LEU A 141 -3.57 -8.07 -18.20
CA LEU A 141 -4.81 -8.76 -18.60
C LEU A 141 -4.94 -10.14 -17.93
N THR A 142 -3.84 -10.88 -17.78
CA THR A 142 -3.82 -12.18 -17.10
C THR A 142 -4.15 -12.02 -15.61
N ILE A 143 -3.52 -11.06 -14.91
CA ILE A 143 -3.78 -10.78 -13.50
C ILE A 143 -5.24 -10.32 -13.31
N GLN A 144 -5.74 -9.41 -14.16
CA GLN A 144 -7.14 -8.95 -14.11
C GLN A 144 -8.14 -10.09 -14.36
N LYS A 145 -7.85 -11.00 -15.30
CA LYS A 145 -8.68 -12.18 -15.56
C LYS A 145 -8.81 -13.06 -14.32
N TYR A 146 -7.70 -13.41 -13.67
CA TYR A 146 -7.73 -14.25 -12.47
C TYR A 146 -8.31 -13.51 -11.25
N GLY A 147 -8.05 -12.22 -11.08
CA GLY A 147 -8.64 -11.41 -10.01
C GLY A 147 -10.17 -11.33 -10.12
N ARG A 148 -10.71 -11.02 -11.32
CA ARG A 148 -12.16 -11.02 -11.57
C ARG A 148 -12.78 -12.40 -11.35
N MET A 149 -12.14 -13.47 -11.86
CA MET A 149 -12.58 -14.85 -11.64
C MET A 149 -12.64 -15.19 -10.14
N HIS A 150 -11.60 -14.85 -9.37
CA HIS A 150 -11.54 -15.12 -7.94
C HIS A 150 -12.66 -14.40 -7.19
N LEU A 151 -12.86 -13.10 -7.43
CA LEU A 151 -13.93 -12.32 -6.80
C LEU A 151 -15.31 -12.92 -7.07
N SER A 152 -15.63 -13.22 -8.33
CA SER A 152 -16.91 -13.86 -8.71
C SER A 152 -17.07 -15.26 -8.10
N ARG A 153 -16.01 -16.06 -8.05
CA ARG A 153 -16.02 -17.41 -7.45
C ARG A 153 -16.24 -17.35 -5.94
N THR A 154 -15.56 -16.45 -5.24
CA THR A 154 -15.69 -16.28 -3.78
C THR A 154 -17.09 -15.78 -3.41
N ALA A 155 -17.65 -14.82 -4.15
CA ALA A 155 -19.03 -14.37 -3.97
C ALA A 155 -20.05 -15.51 -4.21
N TYR A 156 -19.88 -16.30 -5.28
CA TYR A 156 -20.72 -17.46 -5.56
C TYR A 156 -20.66 -18.52 -4.44
N ILE A 157 -19.46 -18.87 -3.96
CA ILE A 157 -19.28 -19.86 -2.89
C ILE A 157 -19.90 -19.37 -1.58
N LEU A 158 -19.75 -18.09 -1.23
CA LEU A 158 -20.38 -17.51 -0.04
C LEU A 158 -21.91 -17.60 -0.12
N LEU A 159 -22.50 -17.22 -1.26
CA LEU A 159 -23.94 -17.29 -1.49
C LEU A 159 -24.45 -18.75 -1.46
N TRP A 160 -23.72 -19.67 -2.07
CA TRP A 160 -24.05 -21.10 -2.08
C TRP A 160 -24.00 -21.72 -0.67
N ASN A 161 -22.92 -21.46 0.09
CA ASN A 161 -22.80 -21.89 1.49
C ASN A 161 -23.95 -21.35 2.35
N SER A 162 -24.32 -20.08 2.15
CA SER A 162 -25.43 -19.43 2.86
C SER A 162 -26.77 -20.08 2.52
N ALA A 163 -27.04 -20.30 1.23
CA ALA A 163 -28.26 -20.95 0.76
C ALA A 163 -28.38 -22.40 1.27
N VAL A 164 -27.30 -23.18 1.23
CA VAL A 164 -27.25 -24.54 1.77
C VAL A 164 -27.52 -24.54 3.28
N SER A 165 -26.91 -23.60 4.02
CA SER A 165 -27.11 -23.49 5.48
C SER A 165 -28.55 -23.13 5.85
N ILE A 166 -29.21 -22.26 5.09
CA ILE A 166 -30.64 -21.95 5.27
C ILE A 166 -31.48 -23.19 4.93
N GLN A 167 -31.18 -23.90 3.83
CA GLN A 167 -31.92 -25.10 3.43
C GLN A 167 -31.81 -26.25 4.44
N THR A 168 -30.64 -26.48 5.05
CA THR A 168 -30.48 -27.52 6.08
C THR A 168 -31.27 -27.18 7.34
N VAL A 169 -31.23 -25.92 7.80
CA VAL A 169 -32.03 -25.46 8.94
C VAL A 169 -33.54 -25.58 8.66
N LEU A 170 -34.01 -25.21 7.47
CA LEU A 170 -35.42 -25.35 7.08
C LEU A 170 -35.86 -26.81 7.01
N ARG A 171 -35.08 -27.70 6.37
CA ARG A 171 -35.36 -29.15 6.32
C ARG A 171 -35.39 -29.76 7.72
N GLN A 172 -34.44 -29.39 8.59
CA GLN A 172 -34.42 -29.79 9.99
C GLN A 172 -35.66 -29.30 10.75
N ARG A 173 -36.09 -28.04 10.55
CA ARG A 173 -37.27 -27.47 11.23
C ARG A 173 -38.55 -28.18 10.77
N ALA A 174 -38.69 -28.48 9.49
CA ALA A 174 -39.80 -29.28 8.96
C ALA A 174 -39.85 -30.67 9.60
N ALA A 175 -38.72 -31.39 9.64
CA ALA A 175 -38.63 -32.72 10.26
C ALA A 175 -38.91 -32.70 11.79
N ARG A 176 -38.44 -31.67 12.50
CA ARG A 176 -38.74 -31.48 13.94
C ARG A 176 -40.21 -31.14 14.18
N ASN A 177 -40.83 -30.32 13.34
CA ASN A 177 -42.27 -30.01 13.42
C ASN A 177 -43.13 -31.26 13.17
N GLU A 178 -42.80 -32.04 12.14
CA GLU A 178 -43.48 -33.31 11.82
C GLU A 178 -43.34 -34.33 12.97
N LEU A 179 -42.15 -34.46 13.56
CA LEU A 179 -41.93 -35.30 14.73
C LEU A 179 -42.71 -34.80 15.96
N LYS A 180 -42.81 -33.47 16.16
CA LYS A 180 -43.60 -32.87 17.23
C LYS A 180 -45.09 -33.21 17.04
N TYR A 181 -45.63 -32.95 15.85
CA TYR A 181 -47.02 -33.27 15.52
C TYR A 181 -47.32 -34.75 15.77
N ARG A 182 -46.50 -35.68 15.24
CA ARG A 182 -46.64 -37.13 15.48
C ARG A 182 -46.60 -37.52 16.97
N LYS A 183 -45.83 -36.82 17.82
CA LYS A 183 -45.84 -37.03 19.28
C LYS A 183 -47.13 -36.53 19.90
N GLU A 184 -47.59 -35.33 19.54
CA GLU A 184 -48.83 -34.73 20.03
C GLU A 184 -50.06 -35.56 19.63
N THR A 185 -50.14 -36.02 18.37
CA THR A 185 -51.23 -36.92 17.91
C THR A 185 -51.22 -38.24 18.69
N LYS A 186 -50.04 -38.85 18.92
CA LYS A 186 -49.93 -40.09 19.72
C LYS A 186 -50.36 -39.88 21.18
N ALA A 187 -49.98 -38.77 21.81
CA ALA A 187 -50.41 -38.43 23.15
C ALA A 187 -51.92 -38.19 23.23
N ALA A 188 -52.50 -37.45 22.27
CA ALA A 188 -53.93 -37.22 22.17
C ALA A 188 -54.71 -38.54 21.98
N ILE A 189 -54.25 -39.44 21.10
CA ILE A 189 -54.84 -40.78 20.91
C ILE A 189 -54.78 -41.61 22.20
N LEU A 190 -53.66 -41.56 22.94
CA LEU A 190 -53.52 -42.28 24.21
C LEU A 190 -54.50 -41.76 25.27
N ILE A 191 -54.58 -40.43 25.44
CA ILE A 191 -55.52 -39.78 26.37
C ILE A 191 -56.97 -40.11 25.99
N GLN A 192 -57.33 -40.00 24.70
CA GLN A 192 -58.66 -40.34 24.20
C GLN A 192 -59.00 -41.83 24.40
N ARG A 193 -58.02 -42.73 24.22
CA ARG A 193 -58.18 -44.17 24.48
C ARG A 193 -58.50 -44.44 25.96
N HIS A 194 -57.72 -43.86 26.88
CA HIS A 194 -57.96 -44.03 28.31
C HIS A 194 -59.29 -43.39 28.75
N GLY A 195 -59.62 -42.19 28.26
CA GLY A 195 -60.91 -41.54 28.53
C GLY A 195 -62.11 -42.36 28.06
N ARG A 196 -62.11 -42.81 26.79
CA ARG A 196 -63.18 -43.67 26.25
C ARG A 196 -63.31 -44.98 27.03
N GLY A 197 -62.19 -45.62 27.39
CA GLY A 197 -62.17 -46.82 28.23
C GLY A 197 -62.73 -46.58 29.64
N HIS A 198 -62.40 -45.45 30.26
CA HIS A 198 -62.91 -45.07 31.58
C HIS A 198 -64.42 -44.83 31.56
N PHE A 199 -64.95 -44.08 30.58
CA PHE A 199 -66.40 -43.89 30.44
C PHE A 199 -67.16 -45.21 30.20
N ALA A 200 -66.62 -46.09 29.35
CA ALA A 200 -67.22 -47.42 29.14
C ALA A 200 -67.22 -48.27 30.43
N HIS A 201 -66.13 -48.24 31.21
CA HIS A 201 -66.03 -48.95 32.49
C HIS A 201 -66.95 -48.36 33.57
N LEU A 202 -67.08 -47.03 33.66
CA LEU A 202 -68.06 -46.37 34.53
C LEU A 202 -69.48 -46.80 34.18
N HIS A 203 -69.85 -46.74 32.90
CA HIS A 203 -71.17 -47.16 32.43
C HIS A 203 -71.44 -48.64 32.77
N TYR A 204 -70.48 -49.54 32.50
CA TYR A 204 -70.58 -50.95 32.90
C TYR A 204 -70.79 -51.11 34.41
N ARG A 205 -70.03 -50.41 35.26
CA ARG A 205 -70.21 -50.47 36.72
C ARG A 205 -71.56 -49.90 37.19
N MET A 206 -72.08 -48.88 36.51
CA MET A 206 -73.42 -48.35 36.78
C MET A 206 -74.51 -49.37 36.42
N VAL A 207 -74.44 -49.98 35.24
CA VAL A 207 -75.38 -51.01 34.78
C VAL A 207 -75.32 -52.25 35.69
N VAL A 208 -74.13 -52.72 36.07
CA VAL A 208 -73.97 -53.85 37.01
C VAL A 208 -74.53 -53.51 38.40
N LYS A 209 -74.28 -52.32 38.94
CA LYS A 209 -74.89 -51.88 40.22
C LYS A 209 -76.41 -51.84 40.14
N ALA A 210 -76.97 -51.29 39.06
CA ALA A 210 -78.41 -51.24 38.84
C ALA A 210 -79.01 -52.66 38.72
N ALA A 211 -78.39 -53.53 37.92
CA ALA A 211 -78.82 -54.92 37.77
C ALA A 211 -78.80 -55.69 39.10
N ILE A 212 -77.76 -55.54 39.92
CA ILE A 212 -77.68 -56.14 41.26
C ILE A 212 -78.79 -55.58 42.17
N ALA A 213 -79.03 -54.27 42.17
CA ALA A 213 -80.09 -53.66 42.96
C ALA A 213 -81.49 -54.18 42.56
N THR A 214 -81.77 -54.27 41.25
CA THR A 214 -83.01 -54.85 40.72
C THR A 214 -83.13 -56.33 41.06
N GLN A 215 -82.06 -57.13 40.91
CA GLN A 215 -82.05 -58.55 41.29
C GLN A 215 -82.32 -58.75 42.78
N CYS A 216 -81.72 -57.94 43.66
CA CYS A 216 -82.00 -57.95 45.10
C CYS A 216 -83.45 -57.57 45.40
N ALA A 217 -84.00 -56.55 44.74
CA ALA A 217 -85.41 -56.18 44.89
C ALA A 217 -86.36 -57.30 44.40
N CYS A 218 -86.04 -57.98 43.30
CA CYS A 218 -86.78 -59.15 42.82
C CYS A 218 -86.71 -60.32 43.81
N ARG A 219 -85.54 -60.64 44.36
CA ARG A 219 -85.39 -61.68 45.40
C ARG A 219 -86.20 -61.36 46.66
N VAL A 220 -86.16 -60.11 47.13
CA VAL A 220 -86.96 -59.67 48.30
C VAL A 220 -88.46 -59.69 48.02
N THR A 221 -88.91 -59.34 46.81
CA THR A 221 -90.34 -59.40 46.46
C THR A 221 -90.85 -60.82 46.24
N LEU A 222 -90.02 -61.75 45.73
CA LEU A 222 -90.33 -63.18 45.69
C LEU A 222 -90.44 -63.77 47.11
N ALA A 223 -89.42 -63.59 47.96
CA ALA A 223 -89.43 -64.07 49.34
C ALA A 223 -90.61 -63.48 50.15
N ARG A 224 -91.01 -62.23 49.89
CA ARG A 224 -92.22 -61.63 50.49
C ARG A 224 -93.53 -62.27 49.99
N ARG A 225 -93.60 -62.69 48.72
CA ARG A 225 -94.77 -63.43 48.17
C ARG A 225 -94.84 -64.84 48.75
N GLU A 226 -93.72 -65.54 48.84
CA GLU A 226 -93.61 -66.87 49.45
C GLU A 226 -94.01 -66.83 50.93
N LEU A 227 -93.48 -65.87 51.71
CA LEU A 227 -93.86 -65.64 53.10
C LEU A 227 -95.34 -65.26 53.26
N TYR A 228 -95.93 -64.53 52.31
CA TYR A 228 -97.36 -64.22 52.32
C TYR A 228 -98.21 -65.47 52.03
N ALA A 229 -97.82 -66.29 51.06
CA ALA A 229 -98.49 -67.57 50.76
C ALA A 229 -98.44 -68.53 51.96
N LEU A 230 -97.27 -68.70 52.58
CA LEU A 230 -97.10 -69.49 53.81
C LEU A 230 -97.95 -68.94 54.97
N LYS A 231 -98.09 -67.62 55.10
CA LYS A 231 -98.97 -67.00 56.10
C LYS A 231 -100.46 -67.19 55.81
N MET A 232 -100.87 -67.36 54.56
CA MET A 232 -102.26 -67.69 54.23
C MET A 232 -102.54 -69.17 54.45
N ALA A 233 -101.63 -70.07 54.05
CA ALA A 233 -101.72 -71.50 54.38
C ALA A 233 -101.75 -71.73 55.90
N ALA A 234 -100.99 -70.97 56.69
CA ALA A 234 -101.07 -71.00 58.15
C ALA A 234 -102.43 -70.51 58.70
N LYS A 235 -103.02 -69.46 58.11
CA LYS A 235 -104.37 -69.00 58.49
C LYS A 235 -105.47 -69.97 58.07
N GLU A 236 -105.31 -70.67 56.96
CA GLU A 236 -106.20 -71.74 56.53
C GLU A 236 -106.09 -72.94 57.47
N ALA A 237 -104.87 -73.28 57.94
CA ALA A 237 -104.67 -74.26 58.99
C ALA A 237 -105.31 -73.84 60.34
N ASP A 238 -105.14 -72.59 60.78
CA ASP A 238 -105.82 -72.04 61.97
C ASP A 238 -107.35 -72.09 61.82
N ALA A 239 -107.88 -71.80 60.63
CA ALA A 239 -109.31 -71.83 60.34
C ALA A 239 -109.88 -73.27 60.31
N LEU A 240 -109.14 -74.21 59.73
CA LEU A 240 -109.47 -75.64 59.75
C LEU A 240 -109.39 -76.20 61.17
N GLN A 241 -108.38 -75.81 61.96
CA GLN A 241 -108.29 -76.20 63.38
C GLN A 241 -109.49 -75.66 64.18
N LYS A 242 -109.92 -74.41 63.93
CA LYS A 242 -111.14 -73.87 64.54
C LYS A 242 -112.42 -74.59 64.09
N GLN A 243 -112.52 -75.01 62.83
CA GLN A 243 -113.63 -75.87 62.39
C GLN A 243 -113.61 -77.24 63.07
N VAL A 244 -112.44 -77.83 63.32
CA VAL A 244 -112.32 -79.08 64.10
C VAL A 244 -112.69 -78.86 65.57
N GLU A 245 -112.28 -77.75 66.18
CA GLU A 245 -112.70 -77.36 67.53
C GLU A 245 -114.23 -77.13 67.61
N GLU A 246 -114.83 -76.45 66.64
CA GLU A 246 -116.28 -76.21 66.57
C GLU A 246 -117.07 -77.52 66.35
N LEU A 247 -116.61 -78.37 65.43
CA LEU A 247 -117.23 -79.69 65.18
C LEU A 247 -117.11 -80.62 66.40
N THR A 248 -116.00 -80.57 67.15
CA THR A 248 -115.89 -81.35 68.40
C THR A 248 -116.77 -80.79 69.51
N GLN A 249 -117.02 -79.47 69.56
CA GLN A 249 -118.02 -78.88 70.46
C GLN A 249 -119.46 -79.28 70.07
N GLN A 250 -119.82 -79.24 68.78
CA GLN A 250 -121.12 -79.70 68.29
C GLN A 250 -121.35 -81.18 68.63
N LEU A 251 -120.34 -82.04 68.44
CA LEU A 251 -120.38 -83.46 68.82
C LEU A 251 -120.55 -83.67 70.34
N GLN A 252 -120.00 -82.79 71.18
CA GLN A 252 -120.22 -82.82 72.65
C GLN A 252 -121.61 -82.33 73.06
N VAL A 253 -122.26 -81.45 72.27
CA VAL A 253 -123.64 -81.02 72.50
C VAL A 253 -124.62 -82.12 72.08
N GLU A 254 -124.44 -82.72 70.90
CA GLU A 254 -125.31 -83.83 70.45
C GLU A 254 -125.28 -85.02 71.42
N LYS A 255 -124.10 -85.36 71.96
CA LYS A 255 -123.94 -86.40 72.98
C LYS A 255 -124.71 -86.11 74.27
N ARG A 256 -124.83 -84.83 74.69
CA ARG A 256 -125.64 -84.46 75.87
C ARG A 256 -127.13 -84.61 75.60
N MET A 257 -127.63 -84.11 74.46
CA MET A 257 -129.05 -84.28 74.09
C MET A 257 -129.49 -85.75 73.98
N ARG A 258 -128.58 -86.67 73.61
CA ARG A 258 -128.89 -88.11 73.61
C ARG A 258 -129.02 -88.71 75.01
N VAL A 259 -128.24 -88.24 75.99
CA VAL A 259 -128.36 -88.69 77.40
C VAL A 259 -129.68 -88.22 78.01
N GLU A 260 -130.01 -86.93 77.87
CA GLU A 260 -131.27 -86.35 78.38
C GLU A 260 -132.52 -87.06 77.78
N MET A 261 -132.43 -87.53 76.53
CA MET A 261 -133.47 -88.32 75.85
C MET A 261 -133.62 -89.77 76.33
N GLU A 262 -132.60 -90.35 76.96
CA GLU A 262 -132.71 -91.66 77.62
C GLU A 262 -133.21 -91.50 79.07
N GLU A 263 -132.73 -90.49 79.80
CA GLU A 263 -133.21 -90.16 81.14
C GLU A 263 -134.74 -89.95 81.18
N CYS A 264 -135.30 -89.17 80.25
CA CYS A 264 -136.75 -88.99 80.14
C CYS A 264 -137.53 -90.31 79.96
N LYS A 265 -136.99 -91.30 79.22
CA LYS A 265 -137.65 -92.59 79.00
C LYS A 265 -137.61 -93.50 80.24
N THR A 266 -136.53 -93.45 81.01
CA THR A 266 -136.46 -94.16 82.30
C THR A 266 -137.46 -93.62 83.33
N HIS A 267 -137.84 -92.34 83.21
CA HIS A 267 -138.72 -91.66 84.16
C HIS A 267 -140.22 -92.02 84.01
N GLU A 268 -140.66 -92.62 82.90
CA GLU A 268 -142.01 -93.20 82.78
C GLU A 268 -142.05 -94.65 83.28
N ILE A 269 -141.02 -95.46 83.01
CA ILE A 269 -140.95 -96.86 83.42
C ILE A 269 -140.93 -96.99 84.96
N SER A 270 -140.17 -96.13 85.66
CA SER A 270 -140.11 -96.13 87.14
C SER A 270 -141.45 -95.84 87.85
N LYS A 271 -142.38 -95.14 87.19
CA LYS A 271 -143.71 -94.81 87.73
C LYS A 271 -144.68 -95.99 87.72
N LEU A 272 -144.44 -97.00 86.87
CA LEU A 272 -145.28 -98.20 86.77
C LEU A 272 -144.81 -99.38 87.64
N GLN A 273 -143.58 -99.32 88.17
CA GLN A 273 -143.00 -100.46 88.92
C GLN A 273 -142.88 -100.22 90.44
N SER A 274 -142.73 -98.98 90.92
CA SER A 274 -142.60 -98.69 92.37
C SER A 274 -143.94 -98.48 93.11
N ALA A 275 -145.07 -98.50 92.40
CA ALA A 275 -146.40 -98.48 93.01
C ALA A 275 -146.77 -99.82 93.70
N LEU A 276 -146.03 -100.90 93.41
CA LEU A 276 -146.26 -102.22 94.00
C LEU A 276 -145.46 -102.47 95.29
N GLU A 277 -144.21 -102.00 95.35
CA GLU A 277 -143.28 -102.30 96.46
C GLU A 277 -143.02 -101.12 97.40
N LYS A 278 -144.01 -100.22 97.50
CA LYS A 278 -144.12 -99.20 98.57
C LYS A 278 -144.39 -99.81 99.96
N MET A 279 -144.06 -101.08 100.16
CA MET A 279 -144.25 -101.88 101.37
C MET A 279 -142.97 -102.60 101.85
N GLN A 280 -141.81 -102.39 101.20
CA GLN A 280 -140.51 -102.77 101.77
C GLN A 280 -139.61 -101.53 101.91
N PHE A 281 -138.91 -101.46 103.03
CA PHE A 281 -138.59 -100.20 103.74
C PHE A 281 -137.10 -100.17 104.13
N GLN A 282 -136.52 -98.95 104.08
CA GLN A 282 -135.26 -98.51 104.72
C GLN A 282 -133.87 -98.77 104.06
N LEU A 283 -132.94 -97.87 104.46
CA LEU A 283 -131.45 -97.86 104.46
C LEU A 283 -130.62 -97.27 103.26
N GLU A 284 -129.82 -96.24 103.61
CA GLU A 284 -128.39 -95.96 103.23
C GLU A 284 -127.93 -95.35 101.86
N GLU A 285 -128.27 -94.07 101.65
CA GLU A 285 -127.40 -92.86 101.47
C GLU A 285 -125.86 -92.90 101.10
N SER A 286 -125.39 -91.98 100.19
CA SER A 286 -124.29 -90.93 100.39
C SER A 286 -122.84 -90.98 99.71
N LYS A 287 -122.18 -89.79 99.47
CA LYS A 287 -120.68 -89.40 99.39
C LYS A 287 -119.97 -88.90 98.04
N LYS A 288 -118.65 -88.48 98.02
CA LYS A 288 -117.91 -87.46 97.11
C LYS A 288 -116.31 -87.59 97.04
N MET A 289 -115.34 -86.90 96.32
CA MET A 289 -115.07 -86.03 95.07
C MET A 289 -113.54 -85.56 94.86
N ASN A 290 -113.10 -84.97 93.68
CA ASN A 290 -112.07 -83.84 93.40
C ASN A 290 -110.48 -83.93 93.06
N MET A 291 -109.85 -82.85 92.41
CA MET A 291 -108.43 -82.19 92.25
C MET A 291 -107.09 -82.78 91.58
N GLN A 292 -105.87 -82.13 91.31
CA GLN A 292 -105.34 -80.85 90.61
C GLN A 292 -103.73 -80.51 90.60
N GLU A 293 -103.08 -79.92 89.51
CA GLU A 293 -101.80 -79.00 89.30
C GLU A 293 -100.24 -79.35 89.50
N GLN A 294 -99.07 -78.63 89.16
CA GLN A 294 -98.47 -77.44 88.35
C GLN A 294 -96.83 -77.30 88.37
N ARG A 295 -96.06 -76.58 87.44
CA ARG A 295 -94.74 -75.73 87.57
C ARG A 295 -93.52 -75.80 86.50
N ILE A 296 -92.50 -74.85 86.48
CA ILE A 296 -91.30 -74.63 85.51
C ILE A 296 -90.08 -73.71 86.08
N GLU A 297 -88.89 -73.45 85.40
CA GLU A 297 -87.99 -72.15 85.31
C GLU A 297 -86.35 -72.13 85.19
N ASN A 298 -85.68 -71.11 84.50
CA ASN A 298 -84.30 -70.37 84.61
C ASN A 298 -82.81 -70.95 84.35
N ILE A 299 -81.57 -70.31 84.15
CA ILE A 299 -80.87 -68.97 83.77
C ILE A 299 -79.25 -68.99 83.48
N ASP A 300 -78.45 -67.85 83.30
CA ASP A 300 -77.04 -67.55 82.70
C ASP A 300 -75.69 -67.41 83.59
N GLU A 301 -74.44 -66.80 83.38
CA GLU A 301 -73.72 -65.70 82.55
C GLU A 301 -72.09 -65.52 82.74
N LYS A 302 -71.31 -64.59 82.04
CA LYS A 302 -70.03 -63.76 82.41
C LYS A 302 -68.55 -63.71 81.73
N VAL A 303 -67.51 -62.96 82.27
CA VAL A 303 -66.37 -62.15 81.59
C VAL A 303 -64.93 -62.03 82.31
N LEU A 304 -63.74 -61.74 81.64
CA LEU A 304 -62.53 -60.87 82.07
C LEU A 304 -61.21 -60.76 81.15
N VAL A 305 -60.01 -60.26 81.61
CA VAL A 305 -58.93 -59.49 80.84
C VAL A 305 -57.40 -59.76 81.18
N ALA A 306 -56.43 -59.69 80.21
CA ALA A 306 -55.06 -59.00 80.24
C ALA A 306 -53.78 -59.59 79.49
N LYS A 307 -53.13 -58.76 78.62
CA LYS A 307 -51.66 -58.52 78.29
C LYS A 307 -50.65 -59.52 77.59
N GLU A 308 -49.83 -58.92 76.68
CA GLU A 308 -48.38 -59.14 76.29
C GLU A 308 -47.85 -59.92 75.02
N VAL A 309 -47.02 -59.20 74.21
CA VAL A 309 -45.80 -59.58 73.40
C VAL A 309 -45.85 -60.18 71.95
N LYS A 310 -45.11 -59.50 71.02
CA LYS A 310 -44.46 -59.89 69.72
C LYS A 310 -45.22 -60.12 68.38
N VAL A 311 -44.84 -59.31 67.36
CA VAL A 311 -44.43 -59.66 65.94
C VAL A 311 -45.52 -60.28 65.00
N ASP A 312 -45.72 -59.89 63.73
CA ASP A 312 -44.79 -59.42 62.66
C ASP A 312 -45.43 -58.58 61.50
N ASN A 313 -44.56 -58.04 60.61
CA ASN A 313 -44.75 -57.68 59.18
C ASN A 313 -45.64 -56.49 58.69
N ARG A 314 -44.96 -55.58 57.95
CA ARG A 314 -45.32 -55.00 56.61
C ARG A 314 -46.51 -54.02 56.45
N ASP A 315 -46.49 -53.07 55.52
CA ASP A 315 -45.47 -52.60 54.53
C ASP A 315 -45.63 -51.08 54.36
N ASP A 316 -44.55 -50.27 54.45
CA ASP A 316 -44.59 -48.86 54.01
C ASP A 316 -43.18 -48.23 53.79
N HIS A 317 -42.42 -48.71 52.78
CA HIS A 317 -40.99 -48.32 52.65
C HIS A 317 -40.43 -48.12 51.22
N GLU A 318 -41.23 -47.68 50.23
CA GLU A 318 -40.74 -47.46 48.85
C GLU A 318 -40.81 -46.01 48.31
N MET A 319 -41.46 -45.08 49.02
CA MET A 319 -41.57 -43.66 48.61
C MET A 319 -40.37 -42.82 49.07
N ILE A 320 -39.94 -43.03 50.32
CA ILE A 320 -38.91 -42.23 51.00
C ILE A 320 -37.54 -42.35 50.30
N ASN A 321 -37.17 -43.54 49.83
CA ASN A 321 -35.85 -43.81 49.26
C ASN A 321 -35.64 -43.22 47.84
N LYS A 322 -36.72 -42.85 47.14
CA LYS A 322 -36.63 -42.20 45.82
C LYS A 322 -36.46 -40.69 45.97
N LEU A 323 -37.24 -40.07 46.88
CA LEU A 323 -37.15 -38.65 47.19
C LEU A 323 -35.80 -38.26 47.81
N THR A 324 -35.19 -39.12 48.64
CA THR A 324 -33.84 -38.88 49.18
C THR A 324 -32.76 -38.98 48.10
N ALA A 325 -32.85 -39.94 47.18
CA ALA A 325 -31.91 -40.10 46.08
C ALA A 325 -31.93 -38.91 45.08
N GLU A 326 -33.10 -38.37 44.78
CA GLU A 326 -33.21 -37.15 43.94
C GLU A 326 -32.71 -35.91 44.67
N ASN A 327 -32.97 -35.76 45.97
CA ASN A 327 -32.39 -34.67 46.76
C ASN A 327 -30.86 -34.68 46.80
N VAL A 328 -30.22 -35.86 46.87
CA VAL A 328 -28.76 -35.98 46.79
C VAL A 328 -28.23 -35.56 45.42
N LYS A 329 -28.89 -35.97 44.32
CA LYS A 329 -28.49 -35.56 42.96
C LYS A 329 -28.69 -34.08 42.70
N LEU A 330 -29.79 -33.49 43.18
CA LEU A 330 -30.03 -32.05 43.07
C LEU A 330 -29.00 -31.25 43.87
N LYS A 331 -28.66 -31.67 45.09
CA LYS A 331 -27.58 -31.03 45.86
C LYS A 331 -26.23 -31.09 45.14
N ALA A 332 -25.86 -32.22 44.56
CA ALA A 332 -24.61 -32.36 43.80
C ALA A 332 -24.56 -31.44 42.56
N LEU A 333 -25.70 -31.27 41.87
CA LEU A 333 -25.83 -30.33 40.75
C LEU A 333 -25.76 -28.86 41.20
N VAL A 334 -26.38 -28.52 42.33
CA VAL A 334 -26.29 -27.18 42.93
C VAL A 334 -24.84 -26.86 43.31
N THR A 335 -24.13 -27.73 44.03
CA THR A 335 -22.71 -27.50 44.38
C THR A 335 -21.78 -27.42 43.16
N SER A 336 -22.13 -28.11 42.06
CA SER A 336 -21.36 -28.01 40.81
C SER A 336 -21.58 -26.66 40.12
N LEU A 337 -22.81 -26.12 40.15
CA LEU A 337 -23.13 -24.82 39.57
C LEU A 337 -22.61 -23.66 40.44
N GLU A 338 -22.65 -23.81 41.76
CA GLU A 338 -22.01 -22.88 42.70
C GLU A 338 -20.49 -22.76 42.41
N SER A 339 -19.82 -23.89 42.14
CA SER A 339 -18.40 -23.89 41.75
C SER A 339 -18.12 -23.21 40.40
N GLU A 340 -18.97 -23.40 39.37
CA GLU A 340 -18.81 -22.68 38.09
C GLU A 340 -19.11 -21.17 38.23
N ILE A 341 -20.04 -20.79 39.12
CA ILE A 341 -20.33 -19.39 39.46
C ILE A 341 -19.13 -18.74 40.16
N ASP A 342 -18.52 -19.40 41.13
CA ASP A 342 -17.32 -18.88 41.81
C ASP A 342 -16.11 -18.75 40.88
N GLU A 343 -15.85 -19.71 39.98
CA GLU A 343 -14.78 -19.59 38.98
C GLU A 343 -15.03 -18.45 37.99
N THR A 344 -16.28 -18.29 37.51
CA THR A 344 -16.61 -17.21 36.57
C THR A 344 -16.62 -15.83 37.23
N ASN A 345 -17.05 -15.71 38.49
CA ASN A 345 -16.91 -14.50 39.30
C ASN A 345 -15.44 -14.11 39.44
N LYS A 346 -14.58 -15.05 39.87
CA LYS A 346 -13.14 -14.83 40.08
C LYS A 346 -12.41 -14.40 38.80
N LEU A 347 -12.75 -15.01 37.67
CA LEU A 347 -12.23 -14.61 36.35
C LEU A 347 -12.75 -13.23 35.90
N SER A 348 -13.93 -12.79 36.37
CA SER A 348 -14.43 -11.44 36.15
C SER A 348 -13.69 -10.39 36.99
N GLU A 349 -13.34 -10.71 38.24
CA GLU A 349 -12.54 -9.84 39.12
C GLU A 349 -11.12 -9.63 38.56
N GLU A 350 -10.46 -10.68 38.07
CA GLU A 350 -9.16 -10.55 37.42
C GLU A 350 -9.21 -9.65 36.18
N ARG A 351 -10.27 -9.75 35.37
CA ARG A 351 -10.48 -8.86 34.22
C ARG A 351 -10.73 -7.42 34.64
N LEU A 352 -11.55 -7.19 35.67
CA LEU A 352 -11.79 -5.84 36.20
C LEU A 352 -10.47 -5.21 36.69
N LYS A 353 -9.64 -5.97 37.40
CA LYS A 353 -8.32 -5.53 37.85
C LYS A 353 -7.38 -5.18 36.70
N GLN A 354 -7.36 -5.97 35.62
CA GLN A 354 -6.59 -5.66 34.41
C GLN A 354 -7.07 -4.38 33.71
N VAL A 355 -8.39 -4.13 33.68
CA VAL A 355 -8.96 -2.88 33.14
C VAL A 355 -8.53 -1.67 33.98
N MET A 356 -8.65 -1.75 35.31
CA MET A 356 -8.22 -0.67 36.21
C MET A 356 -6.71 -0.36 36.08
N GLU A 357 -5.87 -1.37 35.91
CA GLU A 357 -4.43 -1.18 35.68
C GLU A 357 -4.13 -0.52 34.32
N ALA A 358 -4.92 -0.83 33.29
CA ALA A 358 -4.82 -0.18 31.98
C ALA A 358 -5.30 1.29 32.03
N GLU A 359 -6.42 1.57 32.73
CA GLU A 359 -6.94 2.93 32.93
C GLU A 359 -5.95 3.80 33.71
N SER A 360 -5.31 3.27 34.76
CA SER A 360 -4.25 3.97 35.51
C SER A 360 -3.09 4.41 34.59
N LYS A 361 -2.64 3.55 33.68
CA LYS A 361 -1.56 3.86 32.72
C LYS A 361 -1.98 4.88 31.66
N VAL A 362 -3.26 4.89 31.26
CA VAL A 362 -3.83 5.93 30.38
C VAL A 362 -3.90 7.28 31.09
N ILE A 363 -4.22 7.30 32.39
CA ILE A 363 -4.21 8.52 33.21
C ILE A 363 -2.77 9.06 33.36
N GLU A 364 -1.81 8.20 33.67
CA GLU A 364 -0.38 8.54 33.78
C GLU A 364 0.16 9.16 32.47
N LEU A 365 -0.04 8.47 31.34
CA LEU A 365 0.34 8.98 30.00
C LEU A 365 -0.34 10.32 29.67
N LYS A 366 -1.59 10.52 30.09
CA LYS A 366 -2.30 11.81 29.91
C LYS A 366 -1.66 12.92 30.74
N THR A 367 -1.26 12.66 31.98
CA THR A 367 -0.58 13.67 32.82
C THR A 367 0.81 14.03 32.31
N ASP A 368 1.59 13.08 31.80
CA ASP A 368 2.87 13.41 31.17
C ASP A 368 2.71 14.16 29.84
N MET A 369 1.67 13.85 29.05
CA MET A 369 1.36 14.63 27.84
C MET A 369 1.00 16.09 28.18
N GLN A 370 0.27 16.34 29.28
CA GLN A 370 -0.01 17.69 29.76
C GLN A 370 1.27 18.41 30.21
N ARG A 371 2.11 17.76 31.02
CA ARG A 371 3.41 18.27 31.47
C ARG A 371 4.36 18.62 30.31
N ILE A 372 4.34 17.86 29.22
CA ILE A 372 5.12 18.15 28.01
C ILE A 372 4.56 19.38 27.28
N ASN A 373 3.23 19.52 27.21
CA ASN A 373 2.57 20.65 26.58
C ASN A 373 2.78 21.96 27.36
N GLU A 374 2.80 21.91 28.69
CA GLU A 374 3.17 23.04 29.56
C GLU A 374 4.59 23.52 29.26
N LYS A 375 5.58 22.61 29.26
CA LYS A 375 6.98 22.94 28.92
C LYS A 375 7.17 23.50 27.51
N LEU A 376 6.35 23.08 26.54
CA LEU A 376 6.35 23.66 25.20
C LEU A 376 5.86 25.11 25.22
N SER A 377 4.80 25.40 25.97
CA SER A 377 4.32 26.77 26.19
C SER A 377 5.38 27.65 26.86
N ASP A 378 6.07 27.14 27.89
CA ASP A 378 7.15 27.86 28.57
C ASP A 378 8.27 28.25 27.58
N MET A 379 8.79 27.28 26.82
CA MET A 379 9.82 27.53 25.79
C MET A 379 9.34 28.48 24.68
N GLU A 380 8.07 28.41 24.27
CA GLU A 380 7.52 29.38 23.31
C GLU A 380 7.52 30.81 23.87
N THR A 381 7.19 30.99 25.16
CA THR A 381 7.28 32.31 25.81
C THR A 381 8.73 32.80 25.94
N GLU A 382 9.67 31.92 26.28
CA GLU A 382 11.10 32.24 26.35
C GLU A 382 11.65 32.70 24.97
N VAL A 383 11.31 31.99 23.89
CA VAL A 383 11.65 32.38 22.51
C VAL A 383 11.00 33.70 22.10
N HIS A 384 9.81 34.01 22.61
CA HIS A 384 9.17 35.31 22.39
C HIS A 384 9.88 36.45 23.14
N ILE A 385 10.29 36.23 24.39
CA ILE A 385 11.07 37.20 25.18
C ILE A 385 12.42 37.48 24.53
N LEU A 386 13.18 36.45 24.16
CA LEU A 386 14.49 36.59 23.49
C LEU A 386 14.40 37.35 22.16
N ARG A 387 13.29 37.20 21.41
CA ARG A 387 13.02 38.00 20.21
C ARG A 387 12.72 39.47 20.52
N GLN A 388 12.06 39.75 21.63
CA GLN A 388 11.76 41.11 22.07
C GLN A 388 13.01 41.82 22.60
N GLU A 389 13.89 41.13 23.32
CA GLU A 389 15.21 41.64 23.71
C GLU A 389 16.10 41.94 22.50
N ALA A 390 16.11 41.06 21.50
CA ALA A 390 16.86 41.27 20.25
C ALA A 390 16.39 42.49 19.45
N LEU A 391 15.12 42.89 19.58
CA LEU A 391 14.57 44.11 18.96
C LEU A 391 14.95 45.39 19.72
N LEU A 392 15.32 45.29 21.00
CA LEU A 392 15.66 46.43 21.86
C LEU A 392 17.16 46.79 21.86
N ASN A 393 18.03 45.99 21.21
CA ASN A 393 19.49 46.17 21.29
C ASN A 393 20.24 46.18 19.93
N PRO A 394 19.95 47.15 19.01
CA PRO A 394 20.59 47.21 17.69
C PRO A 394 21.86 48.08 17.66
N GLY A 395 23.06 47.48 17.55
CA GLY A 395 24.26 48.30 17.29
C GLY A 395 25.60 47.59 17.07
N SER A 396 26.12 47.64 15.83
CA SER A 396 27.33 48.44 15.47
C SER A 396 27.78 48.20 14.01
N LYS A 397 28.22 49.26 13.31
CA LYS A 397 29.00 49.30 12.03
C LYS A 397 28.33 48.61 10.81
N ARG A 398 27.78 49.31 9.79
CA ARG A 398 28.27 50.38 8.86
C ARG A 398 29.35 49.92 7.84
N THR A 399 28.95 49.84 6.57
CA THR A 399 29.28 50.78 5.44
C THR A 399 28.40 50.41 4.23
N SER A 400 27.70 51.32 3.52
CA SER A 400 28.16 52.37 2.59
C SER A 400 28.80 51.78 1.30
N GLU A 401 28.45 52.10 0.04
CA GLU A 401 27.51 53.07 -0.63
C GLU A 401 27.16 52.57 -2.06
N HIS A 402 26.20 53.06 -2.86
CA HIS A 402 24.90 53.76 -2.69
C HIS A 402 24.30 54.02 -4.10
N LEU A 403 22.97 53.90 -4.31
CA LEU A 403 22.19 54.71 -5.29
C LEU A 403 20.66 54.52 -5.14
N THR A 404 19.92 55.63 -5.14
CA THR A 404 18.44 55.75 -5.12
C THR A 404 17.88 55.93 -6.57
N VAL A 405 16.62 56.21 -6.90
CA VAL A 405 15.33 56.65 -6.29
C VAL A 405 14.20 56.16 -7.24
N SER A 406 12.90 56.04 -6.92
CA SER A 406 12.10 55.97 -5.68
C SER A 406 10.68 55.46 -6.03
N HIS A 407 9.83 55.12 -5.05
CA HIS A 407 8.38 55.38 -5.15
C HIS A 407 7.75 55.54 -3.75
N GLU A 408 6.73 56.39 -3.65
CA GLU A 408 6.20 56.91 -2.38
C GLU A 408 4.93 56.17 -1.88
N LEU A 409 4.61 56.43 -0.61
CA LEU A 409 3.38 56.04 0.09
C LEU A 409 2.29 57.10 -0.08
N SER A 410 1.02 56.68 -0.18
CA SER A 410 -0.24 57.35 0.22
C SER A 410 -1.43 56.71 -0.53
N GLU A 411 -2.65 56.62 0.00
CA GLU A 411 -3.15 56.97 1.33
C GLU A 411 -4.44 56.19 1.66
N ASN A 412 -4.81 56.19 2.95
CA ASN A 412 -6.15 56.07 3.56
C ASN A 412 -7.17 55.02 3.05
N GLY A 413 -7.78 54.33 4.04
CA GLY A 413 -9.07 53.67 3.90
C GLY A 413 -10.08 54.22 4.92
N LEU A 414 -11.33 53.78 4.83
CA LEU A 414 -12.36 54.00 5.86
C LEU A 414 -13.37 52.85 5.84
N GLN A 415 -13.88 52.49 7.02
CA GLN A 415 -14.99 51.56 7.24
C GLN A 415 -16.34 52.30 6.95
N GLU A 416 -17.55 51.76 7.05
CA GLU A 416 -18.05 50.60 7.81
C GLU A 416 -19.48 50.25 7.37
N SER A 417 -19.91 48.97 7.49
CA SER A 417 -21.25 48.54 7.95
C SER A 417 -21.54 47.05 7.66
N GLU A 418 -22.43 46.48 8.47
CA GLU A 418 -22.80 45.05 8.47
C GLU A 418 -23.93 44.71 7.49
N THR A 419 -24.09 43.43 7.13
CA THR A 419 -25.41 42.87 6.80
C THR A 419 -25.48 41.37 7.12
N LEU A 420 -26.69 40.89 7.43
CA LEU A 420 -26.97 39.65 8.18
C LEU A 420 -26.71 38.32 7.44
N SER A 421 -26.50 37.26 8.24
CA SER A 421 -26.34 35.85 7.82
C SER A 421 -27.68 35.19 7.43
N PRO A 422 -27.70 33.99 6.78
CA PRO A 422 -27.69 32.76 7.58
C PRO A 422 -26.96 31.53 6.98
N ASN A 423 -26.22 30.82 7.84
CA ASN A 423 -25.83 29.39 7.77
C ASN A 423 -24.94 28.93 6.57
N GLU A 424 -24.18 27.82 6.61
CA GLU A 424 -24.03 26.77 7.65
C GLU A 424 -22.59 26.19 7.66
N HIS A 425 -22.11 25.82 8.86
CA HIS A 425 -21.00 24.90 9.20
C HIS A 425 -20.00 24.42 8.11
N GLY A 426 -18.71 24.80 8.23
CA GLY A 426 -17.62 24.10 7.51
C GLY A 426 -16.20 24.67 7.66
N ALA A 427 -16.03 25.99 7.79
CA ALA A 427 -14.76 26.69 7.53
C ALA A 427 -13.61 26.51 8.55
N GLU A 428 -13.81 25.77 9.65
CA GLU A 428 -12.83 25.65 10.72
C GLU A 428 -11.87 24.46 10.54
N SER A 429 -12.37 23.36 9.96
CA SER A 429 -11.56 22.16 9.68
C SER A 429 -10.41 22.46 8.71
N ASP A 430 -10.67 23.19 7.62
CA ASP A 430 -9.65 23.51 6.60
C ASP A 430 -8.48 24.34 7.15
N LYS A 431 -8.72 25.23 8.13
CA LYS A 431 -7.64 26.01 8.77
C LYS A 431 -6.74 25.10 9.61
N GLN A 432 -7.30 24.13 10.33
CA GLN A 432 -6.56 23.18 11.15
C GLN A 432 -5.84 22.12 10.30
N LEU A 433 -6.48 21.66 9.21
CA LEU A 433 -5.88 20.77 8.22
C LEU A 433 -4.70 21.45 7.49
N SER A 434 -4.89 22.70 7.07
CA SER A 434 -3.83 23.51 6.44
C SER A 434 -2.65 23.74 7.38
N ARG A 435 -2.90 24.07 8.66
CA ARG A 435 -1.84 24.28 9.66
C ARG A 435 -1.02 23.01 9.88
N THR A 436 -1.67 21.88 10.17
CA THR A 436 -0.99 20.58 10.34
C THR A 436 -0.31 20.07 9.07
N GLN A 437 -0.81 20.42 7.87
CA GLN A 437 -0.15 20.11 6.60
C GLN A 437 1.11 20.97 6.38
N ASN A 438 1.12 22.24 6.77
CA ASN A 438 2.29 23.11 6.71
C ASN A 438 3.37 22.72 7.75
N GLU A 439 2.95 22.28 8.94
CA GLU A 439 3.84 21.75 9.98
C GLU A 439 4.50 20.45 9.52
N ARG A 440 3.72 19.48 9.00
CA ARG A 440 4.26 18.27 8.37
C ARG A 440 5.17 18.58 7.18
N GLN A 441 4.86 19.58 6.35
CA GLN A 441 5.76 20.00 5.27
C GLN A 441 7.10 20.53 5.81
N ARG A 442 7.12 21.22 6.96
CA ARG A 442 8.35 21.71 7.59
C ARG A 442 9.26 20.57 8.04
N GLU A 443 8.72 19.58 8.75
CA GLU A 443 9.45 18.37 9.18
C GLU A 443 9.96 17.55 7.98
N ASN A 444 9.16 17.44 6.92
CA ASN A 444 9.54 16.78 5.67
C ASN A 444 10.64 17.54 4.90
N VAL A 445 10.80 18.85 5.15
CA VAL A 445 11.91 19.66 4.61
C VAL A 445 13.15 19.59 5.49
N ASP A 446 13.01 19.48 6.82
CA ASP A 446 14.15 19.26 7.71
C ASP A 446 14.80 17.89 7.47
N THR A 447 13.96 16.86 7.26
CA THR A 447 14.42 15.52 6.90
C THR A 447 15.02 15.45 5.50
N ILE A 448 14.46 16.12 4.47
CA ILE A 448 15.11 16.13 3.14
C ILE A 448 16.46 16.84 3.19
N ILE A 449 16.58 17.97 3.89
CA ILE A 449 17.84 18.70 4.05
C ILE A 449 18.86 17.79 4.75
N LYS A 450 18.51 17.19 5.90
CA LYS A 450 19.38 16.26 6.62
C LYS A 450 19.82 15.04 5.79
N CYS A 451 18.98 14.55 4.88
CA CYS A 451 19.35 13.48 3.95
C CYS A 451 20.25 13.96 2.80
N VAL A 452 20.11 15.20 2.35
CA VAL A 452 20.76 15.75 1.15
C VAL A 452 22.07 16.49 1.46
N SER A 453 22.27 16.96 2.69
CA SER A 453 23.54 17.51 3.18
C SER A 453 24.68 16.46 3.25
N GLY A 454 24.39 15.18 3.03
CA GLY A 454 25.39 14.13 2.86
C GLY A 454 25.59 13.73 1.40
N ASP A 455 26.74 13.12 1.10
CA ASP A 455 27.07 12.64 -0.25
C ASP A 455 26.29 11.37 -0.62
N LEU A 456 25.01 11.56 -1.01
CA LEU A 456 24.10 10.52 -1.51
C LEU A 456 24.57 9.85 -2.81
N GLY A 457 25.63 10.36 -3.45
CA GLY A 457 26.28 9.77 -4.60
C GLY A 457 25.40 9.64 -5.84
N PHE A 458 25.64 8.58 -6.63
CA PHE A 458 25.13 8.45 -7.99
C PHE A 458 24.51 7.07 -8.27
N SER A 459 23.26 7.06 -8.74
CA SER A 459 22.60 5.83 -9.19
C SER A 459 22.58 5.77 -10.72
N LYS A 460 23.36 4.84 -11.30
CA LYS A 460 23.48 4.66 -12.76
C LYS A 460 23.87 5.97 -13.49
N GLY A 461 24.82 6.71 -12.92
CA GLY A 461 25.29 8.00 -13.44
C GLY A 461 24.32 9.16 -13.28
N LYS A 462 23.35 9.07 -12.35
CA LYS A 462 22.43 10.16 -12.00
C LYS A 462 22.67 10.61 -10.55
N PRO A 463 22.88 11.90 -10.28
CA PRO A 463 23.06 12.42 -8.92
C PRO A 463 21.79 12.20 -8.09
N VAL A 464 21.89 11.49 -6.96
CA VAL A 464 20.72 11.04 -6.20
C VAL A 464 20.03 12.22 -5.51
N ALA A 465 20.79 13.09 -4.83
CA ALA A 465 20.28 14.28 -4.14
C ALA A 465 19.41 15.16 -5.06
N ALA A 466 19.89 15.53 -6.25
CA ALA A 466 19.14 16.32 -7.22
C ALA A 466 17.77 15.70 -7.62
N PHE A 467 17.71 14.38 -7.84
CA PHE A 467 16.46 13.70 -8.16
C PHE A 467 15.52 13.57 -6.95
N THR A 468 16.07 13.46 -5.73
CA THR A 468 15.29 13.46 -4.48
C THR A 468 14.67 14.84 -4.24
N ILE A 469 15.46 15.93 -4.26
CA ILE A 469 14.98 17.32 -4.15
C ILE A 469 13.85 17.57 -5.16
N TYR A 470 14.10 17.31 -6.45
CA TYR A 470 13.13 17.55 -7.51
C TYR A 470 11.81 16.78 -7.31
N LYS A 471 11.87 15.50 -6.89
CA LYS A 471 10.67 14.70 -6.63
C LYS A 471 9.86 15.22 -5.44
N CYS A 472 10.53 15.63 -4.36
CA CYS A 472 9.86 16.17 -3.18
C CYS A 472 9.19 17.52 -3.47
N LEU A 473 9.89 18.44 -4.16
CA LEU A 473 9.30 19.72 -4.59
C LEU A 473 8.09 19.53 -5.52
N LEU A 474 8.11 18.51 -6.40
CA LEU A 474 6.98 18.16 -7.26
C LEU A 474 5.82 17.56 -6.44
N HIS A 475 6.11 16.66 -5.50
CA HIS A 475 5.13 16.03 -4.61
C HIS A 475 4.43 17.05 -3.68
N TRP A 476 5.17 18.02 -3.15
CA TRP A 476 4.64 19.11 -2.32
C TRP A 476 4.02 20.25 -3.15
N LYS A 477 3.96 20.14 -4.48
CA LYS A 477 3.47 21.19 -5.40
C LYS A 477 4.15 22.55 -5.22
N SER A 478 5.39 22.60 -4.73
CA SER A 478 6.09 23.84 -4.35
C SER A 478 6.28 24.82 -5.52
N PHE A 479 6.19 24.34 -6.76
CA PHE A 479 6.25 25.18 -7.98
C PHE A 479 4.95 25.94 -8.28
N GLU A 480 3.81 25.48 -7.76
CA GLU A 480 2.48 26.10 -7.89
C GLU A 480 2.17 27.04 -6.71
N ALA A 481 3.00 27.04 -5.66
CA ALA A 481 2.77 27.79 -4.42
C ALA A 481 3.10 29.28 -4.55
N GLU A 482 2.19 30.14 -4.11
CA GLU A 482 2.38 31.60 -4.17
C GLU A 482 3.36 32.14 -3.11
N LYS A 483 3.47 31.42 -1.98
CA LYS A 483 4.46 31.67 -0.92
C LYS A 483 5.02 30.32 -0.46
N THR A 484 6.35 30.19 -0.40
CA THR A 484 7.04 29.02 0.17
C THR A 484 8.46 29.43 0.55
N ASN A 485 8.96 28.93 1.68
CA ASN A 485 10.34 29.11 2.14
C ASN A 485 11.24 27.90 1.81
N VAL A 486 10.69 26.84 1.19
CA VAL A 486 11.43 25.60 0.93
C VAL A 486 12.58 25.84 -0.05
N PHE A 487 12.37 26.74 -1.03
CA PHE A 487 13.42 27.17 -1.96
C PHE A 487 14.57 27.87 -1.25
N ASP A 488 14.30 28.85 -0.38
CA ASP A 488 15.35 29.59 0.33
C ASP A 488 16.17 28.68 1.25
N ARG A 489 15.53 27.71 1.92
CA ARG A 489 16.22 26.74 2.78
C ARG A 489 17.07 25.75 1.99
N LEU A 490 16.61 25.32 0.81
CA LEU A 490 17.43 24.51 -0.11
C LEU A 490 18.60 25.31 -0.70
N ILE A 491 18.41 26.60 -1.00
CA ILE A 491 19.49 27.50 -1.42
C ILE A 491 20.50 27.73 -0.30
N GLN A 492 20.05 27.90 0.95
CA GLN A 492 20.94 28.02 2.12
C GLN A 492 21.76 26.75 2.33
N MET A 493 21.14 25.57 2.28
CA MET A 493 21.81 24.27 2.36
C MET A 493 22.86 24.10 1.26
N ILE A 494 22.51 24.43 0.01
CA ILE A 494 23.46 24.42 -1.13
C ILE A 494 24.61 25.41 -0.86
N GLY A 495 24.31 26.61 -0.36
CA GLY A 495 25.29 27.60 0.07
C GLY A 495 26.31 27.03 1.06
N THR A 496 25.83 26.50 2.19
CA THR A 496 26.69 25.93 3.25
C THR A 496 27.55 24.76 2.77
N ALA A 497 27.07 23.98 1.81
CA ALA A 497 27.81 22.85 1.25
C ALA A 497 28.81 23.26 0.14
N ILE A 498 28.92 24.55 -0.16
CA ILE A 498 29.86 25.15 -1.12
C ILE A 498 30.76 26.20 -0.41
N GLU A 499 30.82 26.17 0.93
CA GLU A 499 31.70 27.02 1.74
C GLU A 499 33.16 26.50 1.77
N ASP A 500 33.37 25.17 1.75
CA ASP A 500 34.70 24.60 1.52
C ASP A 500 35.04 24.66 0.02
N GLU A 501 35.57 25.80 -0.41
CA GLU A 501 36.03 26.00 -1.78
C GLU A 501 37.33 25.21 -2.11
N THR A 502 37.85 24.34 -1.23
CA THR A 502 39.12 23.62 -1.44
C THR A 502 38.97 22.22 -2.03
N ASP A 503 37.97 21.41 -1.63
CA ASP A 503 37.79 20.07 -2.21
C ASP A 503 37.11 20.09 -3.58
N ASN A 504 37.93 19.99 -4.62
CA ASN A 504 37.47 19.83 -6.00
C ASN A 504 36.58 18.59 -6.22
N ASN A 505 36.54 17.58 -5.34
CA ASN A 505 35.59 16.46 -5.44
C ASN A 505 34.19 16.84 -4.94
N HIS A 506 34.06 17.39 -3.72
CA HIS A 506 32.79 17.83 -3.17
C HIS A 506 32.15 18.95 -4.03
N ILE A 507 32.97 19.91 -4.49
CA ILE A 507 32.50 20.95 -5.42
C ILE A 507 32.08 20.35 -6.78
N ALA A 508 32.71 19.27 -7.26
CA ALA A 508 32.27 18.53 -8.45
C ALA A 508 30.96 17.73 -8.23
N TYR A 509 30.75 17.17 -7.04
CA TYR A 509 29.48 16.56 -6.63
C TYR A 509 28.35 17.60 -6.64
N TRP A 510 28.56 18.78 -6.07
CA TRP A 510 27.57 19.86 -6.09
C TRP A 510 27.35 20.45 -7.48
N LEU A 511 28.37 20.53 -8.34
CA LEU A 511 28.20 20.92 -9.75
C LEU A 511 27.23 19.98 -10.46
N SER A 512 27.39 18.66 -10.28
CA SER A 512 26.50 17.66 -10.87
C SER A 512 25.08 17.72 -10.30
N ASN A 513 24.93 17.90 -8.99
CA ASN A 513 23.61 17.99 -8.36
C ASN A 513 22.86 19.26 -8.79
N THR A 514 23.47 20.44 -8.66
CA THR A 514 22.84 21.72 -8.99
C THR A 514 22.52 21.84 -10.48
N SER A 515 23.42 21.41 -11.37
CA SER A 515 23.17 21.44 -12.81
C SER A 515 22.08 20.44 -13.25
N MET A 516 21.99 19.26 -12.63
CA MET A 516 20.88 18.33 -12.89
C MET A 516 19.54 18.87 -12.37
N LEU A 517 19.51 19.45 -11.16
CA LEU A 517 18.30 20.06 -10.60
C LEU A 517 17.81 21.23 -11.48
N LEU A 518 18.73 22.11 -11.91
CA LEU A 518 18.43 23.21 -12.83
C LEU A 518 17.91 22.70 -14.19
N PHE A 519 18.49 21.64 -14.74
CA PHE A 519 18.00 20.99 -15.98
C PHE A 519 16.58 20.41 -15.82
N LEU A 520 16.28 19.78 -14.68
CA LEU A 520 14.94 19.24 -14.39
C LEU A 520 13.91 20.37 -14.27
N LEU A 521 14.23 21.46 -13.56
CA LEU A 521 13.40 22.66 -13.45
C LEU A 521 13.15 23.33 -14.81
N GLN A 522 14.16 23.37 -15.69
CA GLN A 522 14.00 23.87 -17.06
C GLN A 522 13.05 23.02 -17.93
N LYS A 523 12.71 21.79 -17.52
CA LYS A 523 11.74 20.92 -18.21
C LYS A 523 10.34 20.92 -17.59
N THR A 524 10.17 21.21 -16.30
CA THR A 524 8.83 21.32 -15.67
C THR A 524 8.18 22.68 -15.84
N LEU A 525 8.96 23.76 -15.67
CA LEU A 525 8.40 25.10 -15.61
C LEU A 525 8.07 25.61 -17.02
N LYS A 526 6.77 25.72 -17.32
CA LYS A 526 6.27 26.26 -18.59
C LYS A 526 6.72 27.71 -18.75
N ALA A 527 7.35 28.05 -19.89
CA ALA A 527 7.58 29.45 -20.23
C ALA A 527 6.22 30.12 -20.47
N SER A 528 5.92 31.21 -19.75
CA SER A 528 4.62 31.89 -19.89
C SER A 528 4.47 32.44 -21.31
N ALA A 529 3.42 32.00 -22.01
CA ALA A 529 3.12 32.40 -23.37
C ALA A 529 2.03 33.49 -23.35
N SER A 530 2.38 34.65 -22.79
CA SER A 530 1.49 35.81 -22.64
C SER A 530 2.19 37.07 -23.17
N SER A 531 1.53 37.75 -24.12
CA SER A 531 1.89 39.05 -24.74
C SER A 531 3.26 39.16 -25.44
N GLN A 532 3.19 39.27 -26.78
CA GLN A 532 4.22 39.71 -27.76
C GLN A 532 5.51 38.87 -27.94
N PRO A 533 5.99 38.70 -29.20
CA PRO A 533 7.25 38.03 -29.51
C PRO A 533 8.46 38.98 -29.36
N GLN A 534 8.73 39.46 -28.15
CA GLN A 534 9.95 40.21 -27.84
C GLN A 534 11.18 39.28 -27.85
N THR A 535 12.18 39.58 -28.67
CA THR A 535 13.39 38.76 -28.86
C THR A 535 14.44 39.00 -27.78
N SER A 536 14.09 38.79 -26.51
CA SER A 536 15.05 38.84 -25.40
C SER A 536 15.96 37.61 -25.43
N GLN A 537 17.22 37.80 -25.84
CA GLN A 537 18.24 36.76 -25.66
C GLN A 537 18.49 36.56 -24.15
N PRO A 538 18.67 35.32 -23.65
CA PRO A 538 19.10 35.12 -22.27
C PRO A 538 20.47 35.77 -22.06
N THR A 539 20.60 36.56 -21.00
CA THR A 539 21.82 37.32 -20.67
C THR A 539 22.88 36.45 -20.00
N SER A 540 22.49 35.44 -19.21
CA SER A 540 23.44 34.55 -18.55
C SER A 540 24.12 33.56 -19.51
N PHE A 541 25.39 33.28 -19.22
CA PHE A 541 26.25 32.37 -19.98
C PHE A 541 25.66 30.96 -19.99
N PHE A 542 25.23 30.46 -18.83
CA PHE A 542 24.59 29.16 -18.73
C PHE A 542 23.18 29.13 -19.34
N GLY A 543 22.44 30.24 -19.37
CA GLY A 543 21.15 30.33 -20.07
C GLY A 543 21.26 30.05 -21.57
N ARG A 544 22.40 30.42 -22.19
CA ARG A 544 22.72 30.10 -23.59
C ARG A 544 23.19 28.65 -23.75
N MET A 545 24.04 28.16 -22.85
CA MET A 545 24.55 26.78 -22.90
C MET A 545 23.46 25.73 -22.65
N PHE A 546 22.69 25.82 -21.57
CA PHE A 546 21.66 24.81 -21.26
C PHE A 546 20.61 24.70 -22.39
N ARG A 547 20.21 25.82 -23.00
CA ARG A 547 19.24 25.81 -24.12
C ARG A 547 19.78 25.15 -25.39
N SER A 548 21.08 25.25 -25.67
CA SER A 548 21.71 24.70 -26.88
C SER A 548 22.22 23.27 -26.70
N SER A 549 22.84 22.94 -25.56
CA SER A 549 23.43 21.62 -25.32
C SER A 549 22.40 20.52 -25.01
N PHE A 550 21.24 20.85 -24.43
CA PHE A 550 20.23 19.86 -24.02
C PHE A 550 18.99 19.78 -24.91
N THR A 551 18.89 20.63 -25.95
CA THR A 551 17.93 20.43 -27.05
C THR A 551 18.46 19.45 -28.10
N SER A 552 19.77 19.18 -28.10
CA SER A 552 20.38 18.06 -28.82
C SER A 552 19.90 16.70 -28.26
N SER A 553 19.59 15.77 -29.15
CA SER A 553 18.82 14.54 -28.87
C SER A 553 19.66 13.39 -28.29
N SER A 554 20.17 13.53 -27.06
CA SER A 554 20.98 12.48 -26.39
C SER A 554 20.45 11.99 -25.03
N LEU A 555 19.93 12.86 -24.14
CA LEU A 555 19.41 12.43 -22.83
C LEU A 555 17.94 11.97 -22.88
N SER A 556 17.72 10.78 -23.45
CA SER A 556 16.48 10.03 -23.24
C SER A 556 16.47 9.42 -21.83
N ILE A 557 15.98 10.19 -20.84
CA ILE A 557 15.85 9.72 -19.46
C ILE A 557 14.63 8.79 -19.37
N ARG A 558 14.83 7.52 -19.73
CA ARG A 558 13.82 6.45 -19.64
C ARG A 558 13.22 6.44 -18.23
N GLY A 559 11.95 6.82 -18.11
CA GLY A 559 11.25 7.03 -16.83
C GLY A 559 10.70 8.44 -16.57
N LEU A 560 10.89 9.42 -17.47
CA LEU A 560 10.19 10.72 -17.43
C LEU A 560 9.15 10.91 -18.56
N ASP A 561 8.59 9.81 -19.08
CA ASP A 561 7.43 9.83 -19.98
C ASP A 561 6.16 10.19 -19.18
N GLY A 562 6.01 11.48 -18.85
CA GLY A 562 4.90 11.98 -18.02
C GLY A 562 5.14 13.30 -17.28
N ILE A 563 6.02 14.19 -17.77
CA ILE A 563 6.18 15.52 -17.17
C ILE A 563 4.94 16.37 -17.49
N GLN A 564 4.07 16.54 -16.50
CA GLN A 564 3.00 17.54 -16.55
C GLN A 564 3.65 18.94 -16.47
N LEU A 565 3.40 19.78 -17.47
CA LEU A 565 3.92 21.16 -17.51
C LEU A 565 3.25 21.99 -16.43
N VAL A 566 4.05 22.53 -15.51
CA VAL A 566 3.57 23.31 -14.36
C VAL A 566 3.66 24.81 -14.68
N GLU A 567 2.62 25.54 -14.29
CA GLU A 567 2.62 27.01 -14.32
C GLU A 567 3.33 27.54 -13.08
N ALA A 568 4.53 28.10 -13.29
CA ALA A 568 5.43 28.48 -12.22
C ALA A 568 5.02 29.80 -11.56
N LYS A 569 4.72 29.79 -10.25
CA LYS A 569 4.60 31.02 -9.46
C LYS A 569 5.97 31.66 -9.22
N TYR A 570 5.97 32.94 -8.85
CA TYR A 570 7.19 33.76 -8.69
C TYR A 570 8.32 33.10 -7.85
N PRO A 571 8.06 32.45 -6.69
CA PRO A 571 9.13 31.82 -5.91
C PRO A 571 9.91 30.73 -6.69
N ALA A 572 9.23 29.98 -7.57
CA ALA A 572 9.87 28.94 -8.38
C ALA A 572 10.74 29.51 -9.51
N LEU A 573 10.40 30.70 -10.02
CA LEU A 573 11.21 31.43 -11.00
C LEU A 573 12.45 32.03 -10.34
N LEU A 574 12.30 32.59 -9.14
CA LEU A 574 13.42 33.09 -8.32
C LEU A 574 14.39 31.96 -7.95
N PHE A 575 13.88 30.81 -7.49
CA PHE A 575 14.70 29.62 -7.20
C PHE A 575 15.51 29.13 -8.40
N LYS A 576 14.92 29.13 -9.60
CA LYS A 576 15.60 28.80 -10.86
C LYS A 576 16.71 29.81 -11.19
N GLN A 577 16.50 31.10 -10.92
CA GLN A 577 17.52 32.14 -11.10
C GLN A 577 18.67 31.97 -10.10
N GLN A 578 18.37 31.78 -8.81
CA GLN A 578 19.34 31.50 -7.75
C GLN A 578 20.18 30.25 -8.08
N LEU A 579 19.54 29.13 -8.46
CA LEU A 579 20.27 27.91 -8.90
C LEU A 579 21.16 28.14 -10.13
N THR A 580 20.78 29.03 -11.04
CA THR A 580 21.63 29.38 -12.19
C THR A 580 22.90 30.11 -11.72
N ALA A 581 22.76 31.07 -10.79
CA ALA A 581 23.88 31.78 -10.18
C ALA A 581 24.77 30.84 -9.35
N TYR A 582 24.20 29.85 -8.65
CA TYR A 582 24.97 28.83 -7.93
C TYR A 582 25.77 27.92 -8.87
N VAL A 583 25.19 27.44 -9.98
CA VAL A 583 25.94 26.70 -11.01
C VAL A 583 27.08 27.56 -11.58
N GLU A 584 26.86 28.87 -11.76
CA GLU A 584 27.90 29.83 -12.16
C GLU A 584 29.00 30.00 -11.08
N LYS A 585 28.66 30.08 -9.77
CA LYS A 585 29.64 30.13 -8.67
C LYS A 585 30.50 28.85 -8.60
N ILE A 586 29.86 27.68 -8.58
CA ILE A 586 30.51 26.37 -8.48
C ILE A 586 31.49 26.14 -9.64
N TYR A 587 31.06 26.47 -10.86
CA TYR A 587 31.91 26.42 -12.05
C TYR A 587 33.11 27.38 -11.94
N GLY A 588 32.89 28.58 -11.37
CA GLY A 588 33.94 29.54 -11.06
C GLY A 588 35.00 28.98 -10.11
N ILE A 589 34.57 28.42 -8.97
CA ILE A 589 35.44 27.83 -7.95
C ILE A 589 36.35 26.75 -8.56
N LEU A 590 35.77 25.72 -9.20
CA LEU A 590 36.54 24.64 -9.84
C LEU A 590 37.54 25.15 -10.89
N ARG A 591 37.13 26.13 -11.69
CA ARG A 591 38.00 26.75 -12.70
C ARG A 591 39.16 27.51 -12.04
N ASP A 592 38.88 28.32 -11.03
CA ASP A 592 39.85 29.27 -10.49
C ASP A 592 40.76 28.64 -9.43
N ASN A 593 40.32 27.57 -8.75
CA ASN A 593 41.20 26.63 -8.05
C ASN A 593 42.27 26.07 -9.01
N MET A 594 41.83 25.51 -10.13
CA MET A 594 42.75 24.91 -11.10
C MET A 594 43.69 25.93 -11.75
N LYS A 595 43.24 27.17 -11.95
CA LYS A 595 44.16 28.26 -12.34
C LYS A 595 45.18 28.57 -11.25
N ARG A 596 44.79 28.57 -9.97
CA ARG A 596 45.68 28.83 -8.82
C ARG A 596 46.80 27.77 -8.79
N ASP A 597 46.42 26.50 -8.82
CA ASP A 597 47.33 25.35 -8.78
C ASP A 597 48.27 25.36 -10.00
N LEU A 598 47.72 25.56 -11.20
CA LEU A 598 48.51 25.62 -12.43
C LEU A 598 49.40 26.86 -12.50
N SER A 599 49.01 28.01 -11.96
CA SER A 599 49.85 29.22 -11.92
C SER A 599 51.13 28.99 -11.12
N GLN A 600 51.03 28.27 -9.99
CA GLN A 600 52.19 27.91 -9.18
C GLN A 600 53.12 26.96 -9.94
N LEU A 601 52.58 25.93 -10.58
CA LEU A 601 53.35 24.94 -11.35
C LEU A 601 53.96 25.52 -12.65
N LEU A 602 53.24 26.38 -13.38
CA LEU A 602 53.71 27.02 -14.60
C LEU A 602 54.84 28.03 -14.34
N THR A 603 54.89 28.60 -13.14
CA THR A 603 55.97 29.52 -12.71
C THR A 603 57.29 28.76 -12.51
N SER A 604 57.25 27.53 -11.97
CA SER A 604 58.46 26.70 -11.83
C SER A 604 58.92 26.05 -13.14
N CYS A 605 58.00 25.75 -14.07
CA CYS A 605 58.32 25.17 -15.39
C CYS A 605 59.32 25.98 -16.25
N ILE A 606 59.53 27.27 -15.95
CA ILE A 606 60.35 28.20 -16.75
C ILE A 606 61.61 28.61 -15.97
N GLN A 607 61.90 28.00 -14.82
CA GLN A 607 63.22 28.08 -14.20
C GLN A 607 64.17 27.12 -14.93
N VAL A 608 65.24 27.67 -15.53
CA VAL A 608 66.28 26.86 -16.17
C VAL A 608 66.99 26.04 -15.08
N PRO A 609 67.15 24.71 -15.23
CA PRO A 609 67.96 23.93 -14.31
C PRO A 609 69.41 24.45 -14.33
N GLN A 610 69.81 25.13 -13.25
CA GLN A 610 71.22 25.33 -12.95
C GLN A 610 71.72 24.15 -12.14
N THR A 611 72.94 23.71 -12.43
CA THR A 611 73.60 22.47 -11.97
C THR A 611 73.02 21.18 -12.57
N GLU A 612 73.93 20.41 -13.16
CA GLU A 612 73.72 19.02 -13.54
C GLU A 612 73.79 18.19 -12.25
N ASN A 613 72.67 17.59 -11.84
CA ASN A 613 72.65 16.60 -10.76
C ASN A 613 71.55 15.58 -11.03
N GLU A 614 71.95 14.43 -11.56
CA GLU A 614 71.05 13.31 -11.76
C GLU A 614 70.67 12.71 -10.40
N ASN A 615 69.46 13.01 -9.90
CA ASN A 615 68.51 12.02 -9.37
C ASN A 615 67.22 12.67 -8.80
N SER A 616 66.08 12.00 -9.00
CA SER A 616 64.80 12.16 -8.27
C SER A 616 63.93 13.43 -8.43
N THR A 617 64.26 14.39 -9.31
CA THR A 617 63.35 15.51 -9.62
C THR A 617 62.25 15.11 -10.61
N ILE A 618 61.00 15.03 -10.13
CA ILE A 618 59.80 14.89 -10.98
C ILE A 618 59.71 16.12 -11.90
N SER A 619 59.54 15.89 -13.21
CA SER A 619 59.43 16.99 -14.18
C SER A 619 58.21 17.87 -13.85
N PRO A 620 58.33 19.21 -13.81
CA PRO A 620 57.20 20.12 -13.56
C PRO A 620 55.98 19.87 -14.47
N TRP A 621 56.22 19.41 -15.71
CA TRP A 621 55.16 19.00 -16.64
C TRP A 621 54.39 17.75 -16.19
N GLN A 622 55.03 16.79 -15.52
CA GLN A 622 54.35 15.63 -14.94
C GLN A 622 53.43 16.06 -13.78
N SER A 623 53.84 17.04 -12.98
CA SER A 623 52.99 17.63 -11.92
C SER A 623 51.78 18.36 -12.49
N ILE A 624 51.95 19.12 -13.58
CA ILE A 624 50.84 19.75 -14.33
C ILE A 624 49.87 18.70 -14.87
N ILE A 625 50.39 17.65 -15.52
CA ILE A 625 49.59 16.55 -16.05
C ILE A 625 48.87 15.80 -14.92
N GLY A 626 49.51 15.64 -13.75
CA GLY A 626 48.93 15.09 -12.54
C GLY A 626 47.74 15.90 -12.03
N SER A 627 47.91 17.22 -11.87
CA SER A 627 46.84 18.15 -11.46
C SER A 627 45.65 18.12 -12.43
N LEU A 628 45.91 18.23 -13.74
CA LEU A 628 44.88 18.17 -14.79
C LEU A 628 44.14 16.82 -14.80
N ASN A 629 44.84 15.70 -14.62
CA ASN A 629 44.23 14.38 -14.53
C ASN A 629 43.45 14.17 -13.22
N GLY A 630 43.91 14.77 -12.11
CA GLY A 630 43.19 14.79 -10.84
C GLY A 630 41.82 15.42 -10.98
N LEU A 631 41.75 16.65 -11.51
CA LEU A 631 40.47 17.31 -11.83
C LEU A 631 39.63 16.50 -12.82
N LEU A 632 40.23 16.00 -13.89
CA LEU A 632 39.50 15.22 -14.90
C LEU A 632 38.88 13.95 -14.29
N THR A 633 39.54 13.36 -13.29
CA THR A 633 39.07 12.19 -12.54
C THR A 633 37.97 12.57 -11.55
N ALA A 634 38.14 13.66 -10.80
CA ALA A 634 37.12 14.20 -9.88
C ALA A 634 35.80 14.53 -10.61
N LEU A 635 35.88 15.25 -11.74
CA LEU A 635 34.72 15.62 -12.55
C LEU A 635 34.04 14.40 -13.21
N LYS A 636 34.81 13.41 -13.68
CA LYS A 636 34.27 12.16 -14.26
C LYS A 636 33.65 11.24 -13.21
N GLY A 637 34.30 11.08 -12.05
CA GLY A 637 33.82 10.26 -10.93
C GLY A 637 32.50 10.79 -10.37
N ASN A 638 32.35 12.11 -10.33
CA ASN A 638 31.10 12.79 -9.98
C ASN A 638 30.11 12.96 -11.15
N TYR A 639 30.31 12.28 -12.28
CA TYR A 639 29.40 12.29 -13.44
C TYR A 639 29.02 13.70 -13.94
N VAL A 640 29.92 14.68 -13.82
CA VAL A 640 29.70 16.06 -14.31
C VAL A 640 29.42 16.01 -15.82
N PHE A 641 28.42 16.79 -16.28
CA PHE A 641 28.00 16.76 -17.68
C PHE A 641 29.19 17.02 -18.64
N PRO A 642 29.41 16.20 -19.68
CA PRO A 642 30.61 16.28 -20.52
C PRO A 642 30.90 17.65 -21.15
N PHE A 643 29.85 18.41 -21.51
CA PHE A 643 30.03 19.76 -22.06
C PHE A 643 30.57 20.77 -21.03
N LEU A 644 30.24 20.61 -19.73
CA LEU A 644 30.81 21.43 -18.66
C LEU A 644 32.30 21.11 -18.51
N ILE A 645 32.66 19.82 -18.49
CA ILE A 645 34.07 19.39 -18.44
C ILE A 645 34.84 19.97 -19.64
N GLN A 646 34.31 19.87 -20.86
CA GLN A 646 34.92 20.44 -22.07
C GLN A 646 35.14 21.96 -21.95
N ASN A 647 34.15 22.71 -21.44
CA ASN A 647 34.26 24.15 -21.28
C ASN A 647 35.23 24.57 -20.16
N ILE A 648 35.29 23.83 -19.05
CA ILE A 648 36.27 24.03 -17.97
C ILE A 648 37.69 23.84 -18.53
N PHE A 649 37.95 22.71 -19.19
CA PHE A 649 39.27 22.42 -19.76
C PHE A 649 39.65 23.38 -20.90
N ALA A 650 38.71 23.82 -21.74
CA ALA A 650 38.98 24.85 -22.75
C ALA A 650 39.40 26.19 -22.13
N GLN A 651 38.76 26.61 -21.03
CA GLN A 651 39.15 27.83 -20.30
C GLN A 651 40.50 27.66 -19.58
N ILE A 652 40.78 26.48 -19.02
CA ILE A 652 42.06 26.14 -18.40
C ILE A 652 43.20 26.16 -19.43
N PHE A 653 43.07 25.44 -20.55
CA PHE A 653 44.11 25.42 -21.59
C PHE A 653 44.34 26.81 -22.22
N SER A 654 43.29 27.61 -22.39
CA SER A 654 43.43 29.02 -22.81
C SER A 654 44.23 29.84 -21.80
N HIS A 655 43.97 29.68 -20.50
CA HIS A 655 44.73 30.33 -19.43
C HIS A 655 46.19 29.87 -19.37
N MET A 656 46.45 28.57 -19.48
CA MET A 656 47.81 28.01 -19.55
C MET A 656 48.58 28.59 -20.74
N ASN A 657 47.96 28.66 -21.92
CA ASN A 657 48.57 29.22 -23.13
C ASN A 657 48.92 30.71 -22.96
N VAL A 658 48.03 31.51 -22.37
CA VAL A 658 48.29 32.93 -22.09
C VAL A 658 49.41 33.10 -21.05
N GLN A 659 49.44 32.31 -19.98
CA GLN A 659 50.52 32.38 -18.98
C GLN A 659 51.87 31.96 -19.56
N LEU A 660 51.94 30.85 -20.30
CA LEU A 660 53.16 30.40 -20.98
C LEU A 660 53.67 31.46 -21.97
N PHE A 661 52.78 32.03 -22.79
CA PHE A 661 53.14 33.07 -23.76
C PHE A 661 53.65 34.35 -23.08
N ASN A 662 52.96 34.84 -22.04
CA ASN A 662 53.39 36.02 -21.29
C ASN A 662 54.74 35.78 -20.59
N ASN A 663 54.93 34.61 -19.96
CA ASN A 663 56.18 34.27 -19.29
C ASN A 663 57.36 34.08 -20.26
N LEU A 664 57.10 33.68 -21.51
CA LEU A 664 58.11 33.66 -22.58
C LEU A 664 58.49 35.06 -23.06
N LEU A 665 57.53 36.00 -23.12
CA LEU A 665 57.81 37.40 -23.48
C LEU A 665 58.57 38.15 -22.37
N CYS A 666 58.32 37.85 -21.10
CA CYS A 666 58.96 38.51 -19.96
C CYS A 666 60.40 38.03 -19.66
N LYS A 667 60.98 37.12 -20.44
CA LYS A 667 62.37 36.65 -20.26
C LYS A 667 63.25 36.97 -21.45
N GLU A 668 64.11 37.97 -21.28
CA GLU A 668 65.22 38.25 -22.20
C GLU A 668 66.09 37.00 -22.39
N GLY A 669 66.41 36.66 -23.64
CA GLY A 669 67.24 35.52 -24.01
C GLY A 669 66.49 34.22 -24.38
N CYS A 670 65.20 34.05 -24.04
CA CYS A 670 64.46 32.82 -24.36
C CYS A 670 64.18 32.64 -25.88
N CYS A 671 64.13 33.71 -26.66
CA CYS A 671 63.81 33.69 -28.10
C CYS A 671 64.99 33.27 -29.00
N ASN A 672 65.71 32.20 -28.66
CA ASN A 672 66.82 31.65 -29.44
C ASN A 672 66.46 30.27 -30.02
N LYS A 673 66.87 29.96 -31.26
CA LYS A 673 66.51 28.72 -31.98
C LYS A 673 66.76 27.43 -31.20
N ARG A 674 67.82 27.38 -30.37
CA ARG A 674 68.10 26.21 -29.50
C ARG A 674 67.03 26.01 -28.42
N VAL A 675 66.52 27.09 -27.81
CA VAL A 675 65.51 27.04 -26.74
C VAL A 675 64.16 26.62 -27.30
N CYS A 676 63.75 27.18 -28.45
CA CYS A 676 62.53 26.73 -29.14
C CYS A 676 62.60 25.26 -29.58
N GLY A 677 63.78 24.77 -29.97
CA GLY A 677 63.99 23.35 -30.30
C GLY A 677 63.89 22.40 -29.11
N LEU A 678 64.19 22.86 -27.90
CA LEU A 678 64.08 22.11 -26.64
C LEU A 678 62.68 22.21 -25.98
N LEU A 679 61.80 23.08 -26.49
CA LEU A 679 60.42 23.26 -26.03
C LEU A 679 59.36 22.62 -26.96
N LEU A 680 59.80 21.98 -28.06
CA LEU A 680 58.94 21.38 -29.09
C LEU A 680 59.20 19.87 -29.31
N GLY A 681 60.06 19.26 -28.49
CA GLY A 681 60.32 17.82 -28.42
C GLY A 681 59.92 17.27 -27.06
#